data_AF-A0A251VMR2-F1
#
_entry.id   AF-A0A251VMR2-F1
#
_cell.length_a   1.000
_cell.length_b   1.000
_cell.length_c   1.000
_cell.angle_alpha   90.00
_cell.angle_beta   90.00
_cell.angle_gamma   90.00
#
_symmetry.space_group_name_H-M   'P 1'
#
loop_
_entity.id
_entity.type
_entity.pdbx_description
1 polymer ?
#
loop_
_entity_poly.entity_id
_entity_poly.type
_entity_poly.pdbx_seq_one_letter_code
_entity_poly.pdbx_strand_id
1 'polypeptide(L)'
;MMGNQWVLGLHLIFIGTFVVATTCLGARNSTASCHEQERLALLKFKDSVKDDFKMLSSWVGIDCCSWDRVHCDGATGRVASLHLRGIVRGLSSSCWVTGTFASVTASMVNGYLVGEEYYLIGEDVNSSLAELRHLKYLDLSGNDFQGRRIPEFIGSLKKLRYLNLSNAGFSGNIPHHIGNLSNLKVLALSSTTYTQTLTADDMVWISGLSSLKYLDLNGVNLSGAKNRDKVLYMIPSVIHLSLSCSGFSAVDLAAGPRLNFSRILPNIKYLQLKDNAIEVLFPSVLTNMSSLVSLDLSGNILNSSIPFMPSLLKLDLSNSEIRQIDYIGIWRQCNLKELIVSFSNLEGDMTGPSTNASMCSTYALEVLDLSLNELSCSIPKSFGRLTSLRALHLESNRLKGPIPEDLGKLRFLEVLDLSYNQLDGPIPTLLGRITELDLSHNQLNYSIPESFRSLAALTYLNLESNQLTGPIPASLGRLATLKTFSMSSNLLNGTIPTLVGQLTELEFLDVSNNSLEGEILEAHFSNLSMLKYLDLSSNRNLTLNVSRQWIPPFQLRTIRLSSCKISDEFPKWFQTQKKLDELVLSNASISGPLPTWLRQMRIISFLDLSYNKLNGPLTNLPFGDPLNRYINEYMGSLYLQNNLFNGLIPRSLCTRTGLEILDLSKNRLTGIIPNCLLNLQHLSMMILSSNGLSGVIPSFLGRISPALSWLNLNNNSFTGELPQDLGKLHALTVLDLGDNEFSGKIPKWIGEKLTRLMVLRLHKNNFSGRIPQSLCKNSRLQILDIAHNNLIGQVPRCFGELYGMVEASHQDIRNGSFSSSDENVIQVIKGSDLEYSKTLDLVFNMDLSSNKLVGQIPEELMTLSLLVGLNLSHNHLSGGIPSSIGNMKALFSLDFADNKLTGMIPPSLASLNFLSHLNLSHNNLSGKIPTGNQLQTLTDPSIYVGNRDLCGAPLPKNCSNHEDPTTTTSKNNKREPDGPKEWFYLSVVCGIATGFWGVIGVLLFKKQWRYKLFMVAEVTTDMIYVAVMVRVSKMKRKGRDAA
;
A
#
# COMPACT_ATOMS: atom_id res chain seq x y z
N MET A 1 -15.04 61.45 -64.48
CA MET A 1 -15.06 62.05 -63.12
C MET A 1 -14.06 61.26 -62.29
N MET A 2 -12.82 61.75 -62.22
CA MET A 2 -12.30 62.59 -61.12
C MET A 2 -11.95 61.78 -59.85
N GLY A 3 -10.65 61.68 -59.56
CA GLY A 3 -10.14 61.84 -58.20
C GLY A 3 -9.70 60.60 -57.41
N ASN A 4 -8.43 60.20 -57.61
CA ASN A 4 -7.43 59.74 -56.61
C ASN A 4 -7.93 58.79 -55.48
N GLN A 5 -7.66 57.48 -55.45
CA GLN A 5 -6.44 56.72 -55.79
C GLN A 5 -5.14 57.27 -55.18
N TRP A 6 -5.05 57.42 -53.85
CA TRP A 6 -3.74 57.65 -53.19
C TRP A 6 -3.52 57.01 -51.81
N VAL A 7 -4.43 56.16 -51.28
CA VAL A 7 -4.23 55.65 -49.89
C VAL A 7 -4.24 54.12 -49.73
N LEU A 8 -4.72 53.33 -50.70
CA LEU A 8 -4.62 51.86 -50.62
C LEU A 8 -3.40 51.26 -51.32
N GLY A 9 -2.68 52.04 -52.14
CA GLY A 9 -1.48 51.57 -52.86
C GLY A 9 -0.18 51.56 -52.03
N LEU A 10 -0.13 52.29 -50.92
CA LEU A 10 1.09 52.47 -50.13
C LEU A 10 1.31 51.40 -49.04
N HIS A 11 0.29 50.61 -48.69
CA HIS A 11 0.44 49.52 -47.71
C HIS A 11 0.66 48.14 -48.33
N LEU A 12 0.45 47.97 -49.64
CA LEU A 12 0.74 46.71 -50.34
C LEU A 12 2.08 46.71 -51.09
N ILE A 13 2.76 47.85 -51.20
CA ILE A 13 4.10 47.95 -51.82
C ILE A 13 5.24 47.72 -50.80
N PHE A 14 4.97 47.75 -49.50
CA PHE A 14 5.99 47.47 -48.47
C PHE A 14 6.16 45.98 -48.10
N ILE A 15 5.27 45.10 -48.59
CA ILE A 15 5.31 43.65 -48.30
C ILE A 15 5.70 42.84 -49.55
N GLY A 16 5.71 43.45 -50.74
CA GLY A 16 5.91 42.76 -52.03
C GLY A 16 7.32 42.80 -52.64
N THR A 17 8.26 43.57 -52.10
CA THR A 17 9.60 43.79 -52.71
C THR A 17 10.77 43.17 -51.92
N PHE A 18 10.49 42.14 -51.11
CA PHE A 18 11.53 41.42 -50.36
C PHE A 18 11.74 39.95 -50.80
N VAL A 19 11.22 39.52 -51.97
CA VAL A 19 11.23 38.11 -52.36
C VAL A 19 11.94 37.76 -53.67
N VAL A 20 12.33 38.69 -54.56
CA VAL A 20 13.05 38.27 -55.79
C VAL A 20 14.17 39.25 -56.18
N ALA A 21 15.31 39.13 -55.50
CA ALA A 21 16.62 39.50 -56.02
C ALA A 21 17.74 38.80 -55.23
N THR A 22 17.68 37.47 -55.13
CA THR A 22 18.80 36.65 -54.63
C THR A 22 18.98 35.41 -55.49
N THR A 23 19.53 35.61 -56.68
CA THR A 23 20.37 34.58 -57.32
C THR A 23 21.69 35.20 -57.76
N CYS A 24 22.75 34.77 -57.06
CA CYS A 24 24.16 34.73 -57.43
C CYS A 24 24.90 36.02 -57.80
N LEU A 25 25.70 36.48 -56.83
CA LEU A 25 27.11 36.94 -56.87
C LEU A 25 27.24 37.97 -55.73
N GLY A 26 27.74 37.65 -54.53
CA GLY A 26 28.98 36.93 -54.27
C GLY A 26 29.96 37.89 -53.58
N ALA A 27 29.61 38.36 -52.37
CA ALA A 27 30.55 39.02 -51.47
C ALA A 27 30.31 38.50 -50.03
N ARG A 28 31.30 37.75 -49.55
CA ARG A 28 31.33 36.95 -48.32
C ARG A 28 30.89 37.71 -47.07
N ASN A 29 29.92 37.16 -46.34
CA ASN A 29 29.94 37.19 -44.88
C ASN A 29 30.27 35.76 -44.43
N SER A 30 31.53 35.51 -44.13
CA SER A 30 31.96 34.26 -43.55
C SER A 30 31.29 34.09 -42.19
N THR A 31 30.35 33.16 -42.07
CA THR A 31 30.04 32.57 -40.76
C THR A 31 31.36 31.99 -40.24
N ALA A 32 31.84 32.51 -39.10
CA ALA A 32 33.09 32.05 -38.52
C ALA A 32 32.93 30.54 -38.19
N SER A 33 33.63 29.69 -38.95
CA SER A 33 33.69 28.24 -38.73
C SER A 33 34.30 27.94 -37.37
N CYS A 34 33.89 26.83 -36.74
CA CYS A 34 34.47 26.38 -35.47
C CYS A 34 36.01 26.39 -35.49
N HIS A 35 36.61 26.97 -34.45
CA HIS A 35 38.06 27.02 -34.31
C HIS A 35 38.65 25.61 -34.15
N GLU A 36 39.62 25.24 -34.99
CA GLU A 36 40.10 23.85 -35.10
C GLU A 36 40.62 23.27 -33.78
N GLN A 37 41.33 24.07 -32.98
CA GLN A 37 41.84 23.64 -31.68
C GLN A 37 40.72 23.32 -30.67
N GLU A 38 39.62 24.08 -30.69
CA GLU A 38 38.46 23.84 -29.82
C GLU A 38 37.67 22.62 -30.31
N ARG A 39 37.55 22.43 -31.63
CA ARG A 39 36.99 21.21 -32.24
C ARG A 39 37.76 19.95 -31.82
N LEU A 40 39.08 19.98 -31.91
CA LEU A 40 39.95 18.85 -31.52
C LEU A 40 39.86 18.55 -30.03
N ALA A 41 39.74 19.58 -29.19
CA ALA A 41 39.51 19.41 -27.76
C ALA A 41 38.18 18.70 -27.46
N LEU A 42 37.10 19.09 -28.13
CA LEU A 42 35.79 18.44 -27.97
C LEU A 42 35.80 16.98 -28.43
N LEU A 43 36.49 16.65 -29.52
CA LEU A 43 36.62 15.25 -29.96
C LEU A 43 37.41 14.40 -28.96
N LYS A 44 38.49 14.94 -28.40
CA LYS A 44 39.25 14.24 -27.34
C LYS A 44 38.40 13.99 -26.09
N PHE A 45 37.52 14.93 -25.73
CA PHE A 45 36.57 14.73 -24.65
C PHE A 45 35.53 13.64 -25.00
N LYS A 46 34.97 13.67 -26.21
CA LYS A 46 34.05 12.62 -26.69
C LYS A 46 34.67 11.22 -26.61
N ASP A 47 35.93 11.08 -27.00
CA ASP A 47 36.63 9.78 -26.98
C ASP A 47 36.91 9.27 -25.55
N SER A 48 36.81 10.13 -24.54
CA SER A 48 37.07 9.78 -23.13
C SER A 48 35.84 9.36 -22.33
N VAL A 49 34.64 9.50 -22.88
CA VAL A 49 33.38 9.17 -22.20
C VAL A 49 32.63 8.06 -22.94
N LYS A 50 31.99 7.18 -22.18
CA LYS A 50 31.05 6.19 -22.69
C LYS A 50 29.68 6.85 -22.88
N ASP A 51 29.18 6.80 -24.11
CA ASP A 51 27.93 7.44 -24.54
C ASP A 51 26.92 6.39 -25.06
N ASP A 52 26.43 5.53 -24.15
CA ASP A 52 25.49 4.44 -24.50
C ASP A 52 24.16 4.98 -25.06
N PHE A 53 23.81 6.22 -24.69
CA PHE A 53 22.55 6.87 -25.04
C PHE A 53 22.68 7.90 -26.17
N LYS A 54 23.85 7.96 -26.83
CA LYS A 54 24.08 8.76 -28.04
C LYS A 54 23.89 10.28 -27.85
N MET A 55 24.19 10.81 -26.67
CA MET A 55 24.15 12.26 -26.38
C MET A 55 25.13 13.08 -27.23
N LEU A 56 26.23 12.48 -27.69
CA LEU A 56 27.31 13.10 -28.47
C LEU A 56 27.34 12.60 -29.93
N SER A 57 26.27 11.96 -30.41
CA SER A 57 26.26 11.34 -31.74
C SER A 57 26.44 12.34 -32.89
N SER A 58 25.97 13.57 -32.73
CA SER A 58 26.10 14.63 -33.74
C SER A 58 27.49 15.27 -33.80
N TRP A 59 28.40 14.92 -32.89
CA TRP A 59 29.76 15.46 -32.84
C TRP A 59 30.64 14.80 -33.92
N VAL A 60 30.39 15.18 -35.17
CA VAL A 60 31.06 14.71 -36.38
C VAL A 60 31.23 15.86 -37.38
N GLY A 61 32.29 15.81 -38.19
CA GLY A 61 32.56 16.84 -39.20
C GLY A 61 33.49 17.97 -38.75
N ILE A 62 33.53 19.05 -39.54
CA ILE A 62 34.53 20.13 -39.42
C ILE A 62 34.03 21.36 -38.64
N ASP A 63 32.71 21.55 -38.54
CA ASP A 63 32.13 22.70 -37.85
C ASP A 63 31.45 22.28 -36.54
N CYS A 64 32.19 22.35 -35.43
CA CYS A 64 31.66 21.99 -34.11
C CYS A 64 30.52 22.89 -33.63
N CYS A 65 30.34 24.07 -34.23
CA CYS A 65 29.27 25.00 -33.89
C CYS A 65 27.89 24.51 -34.34
N SER A 66 27.87 23.49 -35.20
CA SER A 66 26.66 22.79 -35.66
C SER A 66 26.37 21.52 -34.85
N TRP A 67 27.19 21.17 -33.85
CA TRP A 67 26.99 19.97 -33.03
C TRP A 67 25.94 20.20 -31.96
N ASP A 68 25.12 19.19 -31.68
CA ASP A 68 24.15 19.30 -30.60
C ASP A 68 24.87 19.58 -29.29
N ARG A 69 24.26 20.46 -28.48
CA ARG A 69 24.73 20.83 -27.14
C ARG A 69 26.04 21.65 -27.12
N VAL A 70 26.62 21.97 -28.28
CA VAL A 70 27.75 22.91 -28.43
C VAL A 70 27.23 24.22 -29.01
N HIS A 71 27.54 25.34 -28.37
CA HIS A 71 27.12 26.66 -28.85
C HIS A 71 28.33 27.57 -28.97
N CYS A 72 28.48 28.20 -30.13
CA CYS A 72 29.58 29.11 -30.43
C CYS A 72 29.14 30.58 -30.40
N ASP A 73 30.12 31.47 -30.25
CA ASP A 73 29.97 32.89 -30.45
C ASP A 73 29.86 33.22 -31.94
N GLY A 74 28.73 33.79 -32.38
CA GLY A 74 28.40 33.99 -33.79
C GLY A 74 29.32 34.94 -34.55
N ALA A 75 30.14 35.74 -33.86
CA ALA A 75 31.12 36.63 -34.49
C ALA A 75 32.51 35.99 -34.61
N THR A 76 32.87 35.08 -33.70
CA THR A 76 34.24 34.54 -33.60
C THR A 76 34.37 33.06 -33.90
N GLY A 77 33.26 32.31 -33.96
CA GLY A 77 33.26 30.87 -34.19
C GLY A 77 33.85 30.06 -33.03
N ARG A 78 34.05 30.68 -31.86
CA ARG A 78 34.61 30.04 -30.67
C ARG A 78 33.51 29.48 -29.78
N VAL A 79 33.76 28.32 -29.17
CA VAL A 79 32.83 27.63 -28.27
C VAL A 79 32.58 28.49 -27.03
N ALA A 80 31.33 28.89 -26.86
CA ALA A 80 30.88 29.74 -25.77
C ALA A 80 30.11 28.95 -24.69
N SER A 81 29.45 27.84 -25.04
CA SER A 81 28.63 27.06 -24.09
C SER A 81 28.58 25.57 -24.42
N LEU A 82 28.63 24.74 -23.37
CA LEU A 82 28.48 23.28 -23.44
C LEU A 82 27.35 22.81 -22.51
N HIS A 83 26.34 22.13 -23.09
CA HIS A 83 25.10 21.70 -22.42
C HIS A 83 24.98 20.17 -22.34
N LEU A 84 25.78 19.54 -21.49
CA LEU A 84 25.91 18.09 -21.41
C LEU A 84 25.17 17.50 -20.20
N ARG A 85 24.06 18.10 -19.77
CA ARG A 85 23.24 17.59 -18.68
C ARG A 85 22.65 16.22 -19.00
N GLY A 86 22.85 15.25 -18.12
CA GLY A 86 22.22 13.92 -18.09
C GLY A 86 21.03 13.85 -17.12
N ILE A 87 20.51 12.64 -16.87
CA ILE A 87 19.37 12.41 -15.98
C ILE A 87 19.80 12.24 -14.52
N VAL A 88 19.14 12.99 -13.65
CA VAL A 88 19.21 12.79 -12.20
C VAL A 88 18.27 11.62 -11.86
N ARG A 89 18.82 10.45 -11.51
CA ARG A 89 18.01 9.31 -11.02
C ARG A 89 17.18 9.78 -9.83
N GLY A 90 15.88 9.48 -9.83
CA GLY A 90 14.89 9.89 -8.84
C GLY A 90 15.12 9.30 -7.44
N LEU A 91 16.25 9.63 -6.84
CA LEU A 91 16.45 9.50 -5.41
C LEU A 91 15.77 10.70 -4.77
N SER A 92 14.79 10.41 -3.92
CA SER A 92 14.18 11.34 -2.99
C SER A 92 15.17 12.40 -2.52
N SER A 93 14.80 13.69 -2.59
CA SER A 93 15.52 14.82 -2.03
C SER A 93 15.55 14.84 -0.49
N SER A 94 15.36 13.69 0.17
CA SER A 94 15.50 13.50 1.60
C SER A 94 16.95 13.15 1.90
N CYS A 95 17.62 13.96 2.71
CA CYS A 95 18.96 13.62 3.14
C CYS A 95 18.89 12.63 4.27
N TRP A 96 19.09 11.36 3.94
CA TRP A 96 19.17 10.32 4.94
C TRP A 96 20.48 10.49 5.73
N VAL A 97 20.41 11.20 6.87
CA VAL A 97 21.46 11.15 7.88
C VAL A 97 21.32 9.81 8.61
N THR A 98 22.46 9.17 8.85
CA THR A 98 22.60 7.87 9.47
C THR A 98 21.81 7.74 10.78
N GLY A 99 20.96 6.72 10.87
CA GLY A 99 20.53 6.15 12.15
C GLY A 99 19.14 6.55 12.65
N THR A 100 18.08 6.40 11.85
CA THR A 100 16.73 6.08 12.34
C THR A 100 15.89 5.56 11.17
N PHE A 101 15.21 4.43 11.37
CA PHE A 101 14.19 3.94 10.44
C PHE A 101 12.98 4.86 10.54
N ALA A 102 12.93 5.90 9.72
CA ALA A 102 11.68 6.57 9.41
C ALA A 102 11.15 5.98 8.11
N SER A 103 10.28 4.97 8.24
CA SER A 103 9.38 4.56 7.18
C SER A 103 8.36 5.67 6.95
N VAL A 104 8.76 6.72 6.24
CA VAL A 104 7.80 7.55 5.54
C VAL A 104 7.57 6.84 4.24
N THR A 105 6.39 6.21 4.14
CA THR A 105 5.80 5.91 2.85
C THR A 105 5.90 7.19 2.04
N ALA A 106 6.77 7.20 1.04
CA ALA A 106 6.46 7.95 -0.16
C ALA A 106 5.04 7.52 -0.49
N SER A 107 4.05 8.38 -0.21
CA SER A 107 2.76 8.23 -0.86
C SER A 107 3.16 8.19 -2.32
N MET A 108 2.94 7.03 -2.91
CA MET A 108 3.16 6.81 -4.32
C MET A 108 2.19 7.78 -5.00
N VAL A 109 2.68 8.99 -5.28
CA VAL A 109 2.28 9.71 -6.47
C VAL A 109 2.66 8.74 -7.59
N ASN A 110 1.68 7.92 -7.97
CA ASN A 110 1.64 7.15 -9.19
C ASN A 110 1.59 8.16 -10.35
N GLY A 111 2.70 8.88 -10.53
CA GLY A 111 3.01 9.68 -11.68
C GLY A 111 3.96 8.85 -12.52
N TYR A 112 3.41 8.23 -13.58
CA TYR A 112 4.16 7.74 -14.73
C TYR A 112 5.33 8.67 -15.07
N LEU A 113 6.56 8.27 -14.76
CA LEU A 113 7.76 8.79 -15.42
C LEU A 113 8.40 7.63 -16.18
N VAL A 114 7.74 7.20 -17.24
CA VAL A 114 8.41 6.55 -18.37
C VAL A 114 9.09 7.69 -19.14
N GLY A 115 10.27 8.09 -18.68
CA GLY A 115 11.17 8.99 -19.40
C GLY A 115 12.38 8.17 -19.86
N GLU A 116 12.68 8.20 -21.16
CA GLU A 116 13.84 7.54 -21.74
C GLU A 116 15.14 7.99 -21.05
N GLU A 117 16.00 7.04 -20.66
CA GLU A 117 17.24 7.30 -19.93
C GLU A 117 18.32 7.89 -20.85
N TYR A 118 19.04 8.97 -20.45
CA TYR A 118 20.19 9.55 -21.19
C TYR A 118 21.24 10.15 -20.22
N TYR A 119 22.45 9.58 -20.14
CA TYR A 119 23.60 10.13 -19.37
C TYR A 119 24.97 9.64 -19.89
N LEU A 120 26.05 10.37 -19.61
CA LEU A 120 27.43 9.99 -19.93
C LEU A 120 28.09 9.26 -18.74
N ILE A 121 28.95 8.28 -19.04
CA ILE A 121 29.81 7.62 -18.03
C ILE A 121 31.27 7.89 -18.39
N GLY A 122 32.06 8.48 -17.50
CA GLY A 122 33.46 8.81 -17.77
C GLY A 122 34.38 8.43 -16.62
N GLU A 123 35.60 7.99 -16.94
CA GLU A 123 36.62 7.74 -15.91
C GLU A 123 37.33 9.02 -15.44
N ASP A 124 37.17 10.14 -16.16
CA ASP A 124 37.59 11.50 -15.80
C ASP A 124 36.92 12.53 -16.72
N VAL A 125 36.87 13.81 -16.33
CA VAL A 125 36.60 14.92 -17.26
C VAL A 125 37.92 15.30 -17.93
N ASN A 126 38.04 14.96 -19.21
CA ASN A 126 39.29 15.09 -19.95
C ASN A 126 39.85 16.53 -19.95
N SER A 127 41.16 16.67 -19.66
CA SER A 127 41.87 17.94 -19.58
C SER A 127 41.90 18.74 -20.89
N SER A 128 41.60 18.10 -22.03
CA SER A 128 41.42 18.78 -23.31
C SER A 128 40.40 19.92 -23.26
N LEU A 129 39.39 19.86 -22.37
CA LEU A 129 38.42 20.95 -22.20
C LEU A 129 39.07 22.27 -21.72
N ALA A 130 40.29 22.25 -21.16
CA ALA A 130 41.03 23.46 -20.80
C ALA A 130 41.36 24.36 -22.01
N GLU A 131 41.33 23.80 -23.23
CA GLU A 131 41.56 24.54 -24.47
C GLU A 131 40.41 25.50 -24.83
N LEU A 132 39.21 25.29 -24.24
CA LEU A 132 38.02 26.11 -24.48
C LEU A 132 38.07 27.42 -23.65
N ARG A 133 39.10 28.24 -23.85
CA ARG A 133 39.39 29.42 -23.02
C ARG A 133 38.31 30.51 -23.05
N HIS A 134 37.38 30.45 -24.00
CA HIS A 134 36.28 31.40 -24.19
C HIS A 134 34.96 30.91 -23.59
N LEU A 135 34.96 29.71 -23.01
CA LEU A 135 33.77 29.08 -22.47
C LEU A 135 33.16 29.95 -21.35
N LYS A 136 31.87 30.24 -21.51
CA LYS A 136 31.07 31.03 -20.56
C LYS A 136 30.11 30.14 -19.76
N TYR A 137 29.76 28.97 -20.27
CA TYR A 137 28.79 28.06 -19.68
C TYR A 137 29.26 26.60 -19.82
N LEU A 138 29.33 25.89 -18.70
CA LEU A 138 29.64 24.46 -18.64
C LEU A 138 28.64 23.76 -17.73
N ASP A 139 27.88 22.82 -18.28
CA ASP A 139 26.95 21.97 -17.53
C ASP A 139 27.26 20.50 -17.81
N LEU A 140 27.74 19.80 -16.78
CA LEU A 140 28.02 18.37 -16.76
C LEU A 140 27.11 17.63 -15.77
N SER A 141 26.04 18.26 -15.29
CA SER A 141 25.19 17.71 -14.25
C SER A 141 24.46 16.43 -14.66
N GLY A 142 24.19 15.52 -13.71
CA GLY A 142 23.43 14.29 -13.97
C GLY A 142 24.15 13.25 -14.84
N ASN A 143 25.48 13.33 -14.96
CA ASN A 143 26.32 12.28 -15.55
C ASN A 143 26.95 11.39 -14.47
N ASP A 144 27.75 10.40 -14.83
CA ASP A 144 28.47 9.56 -13.87
C ASP A 144 29.98 9.53 -14.14
N PHE A 145 30.74 10.31 -13.35
CA PHE A 145 32.20 10.32 -13.36
C PHE A 145 32.83 9.39 -12.30
N GLN A 146 32.08 8.37 -11.85
CA GLN A 146 32.57 7.20 -11.11
C GLN A 146 33.40 7.50 -9.85
N GLY A 147 33.06 8.55 -9.11
CA GLY A 147 33.68 8.93 -7.85
C GLY A 147 35.02 9.63 -8.01
N ARG A 148 35.30 10.23 -9.16
CA ARG A 148 36.57 10.93 -9.41
C ARG A 148 36.58 12.35 -8.87
N ARG A 149 37.77 12.95 -8.75
CA ARG A 149 37.90 14.33 -8.27
C ARG A 149 37.52 15.33 -9.34
N ILE A 150 36.96 16.47 -8.94
CA ILE A 150 36.74 17.59 -9.85
C ILE A 150 38.11 18.07 -10.38
N PRO A 151 38.32 18.18 -11.71
CA PRO A 151 39.62 18.58 -12.23
C PRO A 151 39.99 20.04 -11.95
N GLU A 152 41.24 20.27 -11.57
CA GLU A 152 41.77 21.59 -11.23
C GLU A 152 41.78 22.56 -12.41
N PHE A 153 41.92 22.05 -13.64
CA PHE A 153 42.00 22.88 -14.85
C PHE A 153 40.75 23.72 -15.08
N ILE A 154 39.60 23.34 -14.51
CA ILE A 154 38.36 24.12 -14.59
C ILE A 154 38.60 25.56 -14.09
N GLY A 155 39.47 25.74 -13.08
CA GLY A 155 39.89 27.05 -12.56
C GLY A 155 40.65 27.93 -13.56
N SER A 156 41.09 27.38 -14.70
CA SER A 156 41.75 28.13 -15.77
C SER A 156 40.77 28.83 -16.73
N LEU A 157 39.49 28.45 -16.73
CA LEU A 157 38.44 28.95 -17.64
C LEU A 157 37.92 30.33 -17.20
N LYS A 158 38.76 31.37 -17.27
CA LYS A 158 38.49 32.71 -16.69
C LYS A 158 37.24 33.43 -17.20
N LYS A 159 36.67 33.01 -18.34
CA LYS A 159 35.45 33.59 -18.94
C LYS A 159 34.17 32.92 -18.44
N LEU A 160 34.27 31.86 -17.65
CA LEU A 160 33.13 31.09 -17.16
C LEU A 160 32.22 31.94 -16.27
N ARG A 161 30.92 31.85 -16.54
CA ARG A 161 29.83 32.52 -15.82
C ARG A 161 28.87 31.53 -15.18
N TYR A 162 28.81 30.31 -15.69
CA TYR A 162 27.96 29.23 -15.20
C TYR A 162 28.75 27.93 -15.18
N LEU A 163 28.79 27.28 -14.01
CA LEU A 163 29.37 25.97 -13.81
C LEU A 163 28.40 25.09 -13.01
N ASN A 164 27.96 23.99 -13.61
CA ASN A 164 27.13 23.00 -12.95
C ASN A 164 27.74 21.60 -13.06
N LEU A 165 28.14 21.05 -11.93
CA LEU A 165 28.71 19.71 -11.77
C LEU A 165 27.84 18.84 -10.84
N SER A 166 26.61 19.27 -10.57
CA SER A 166 25.71 18.60 -9.63
C SER A 166 25.36 17.18 -10.06
N ASN A 167 25.29 16.26 -9.09
CA ASN A 167 24.91 14.86 -9.28
C ASN A 167 25.66 14.18 -10.44
N ALA A 168 26.93 14.54 -10.62
CA ALA A 168 27.77 14.04 -11.70
C ALA A 168 28.69 12.88 -11.27
N GLY A 169 28.50 12.31 -10.06
CA GLY A 169 29.35 11.25 -9.54
C GLY A 169 30.79 11.68 -9.22
N PHE A 170 31.02 12.93 -8.80
CA PHE A 170 32.34 13.36 -8.31
C PHE A 170 32.51 13.03 -6.81
N SER A 171 33.75 12.83 -6.36
CA SER A 171 34.11 12.64 -4.95
C SER A 171 35.44 13.33 -4.58
N GLY A 172 35.71 13.45 -3.28
CA GLY A 172 36.93 14.05 -2.75
C GLY A 172 36.84 15.58 -2.59
N ASN A 173 37.99 16.21 -2.31
CA ASN A 173 38.03 17.63 -1.96
C ASN A 173 37.77 18.53 -3.18
N ILE A 174 36.95 19.57 -3.00
CA ILE A 174 36.69 20.61 -4.01
C ILE A 174 38.00 21.40 -4.27
N PRO A 175 38.48 21.47 -5.52
CA PRO A 175 39.73 22.15 -5.81
C PRO A 175 39.61 23.67 -5.62
N HIS A 176 40.48 24.23 -4.78
CA HIS A 176 40.53 25.68 -4.51
C HIS A 176 40.75 26.53 -5.78
N HIS A 177 41.28 25.94 -6.86
CA HIS A 177 41.44 26.56 -8.17
C HIS A 177 40.13 27.11 -8.76
N ILE A 178 38.96 26.56 -8.39
CA ILE A 178 37.65 27.11 -8.76
C ILE A 178 37.51 28.55 -8.27
N GLY A 179 38.08 28.88 -7.11
CA GLY A 179 38.12 30.24 -6.57
C GLY A 179 38.73 31.28 -7.51
N ASN A 180 39.50 30.87 -8.52
CA ASN A 180 40.09 31.79 -9.50
C ASN A 180 39.10 32.26 -10.61
N LEU A 181 37.82 31.86 -10.55
CA LEU A 181 36.79 32.17 -11.54
C LEU A 181 35.98 33.42 -11.15
N SER A 182 36.61 34.60 -11.15
CA SER A 182 36.00 35.84 -10.67
C SER A 182 34.77 36.33 -11.46
N ASN A 183 34.55 35.84 -12.69
CA ASN A 183 33.37 36.14 -13.51
C ASN A 183 32.19 35.19 -13.27
N LEU A 184 32.37 34.15 -12.44
CA LEU A 184 31.38 33.12 -12.22
C LEU A 184 30.16 33.71 -11.48
N LYS A 185 28.97 33.43 -12.00
CA LYS A 185 27.69 33.88 -11.42
C LYS A 185 26.91 32.73 -10.79
N VAL A 186 27.04 31.52 -11.33
CA VAL A 186 26.37 30.31 -10.85
C VAL A 186 27.41 29.22 -10.66
N LEU A 187 27.45 28.65 -9.45
CA LEU A 187 28.22 27.46 -9.11
C LEU A 187 27.29 26.45 -8.44
N ALA A 188 27.12 25.28 -9.07
CA ALA A 188 26.34 24.17 -8.50
C ALA A 188 27.21 22.91 -8.42
N LEU A 189 27.40 22.42 -7.20
CA LEU A 189 28.22 21.26 -6.85
C LEU A 189 27.43 20.23 -6.02
N SER A 190 26.10 20.27 -6.06
CA SER A 190 25.26 19.38 -5.25
C SER A 190 25.59 17.90 -5.48
N SER A 191 25.58 17.10 -4.41
CA SER A 191 25.75 15.64 -4.47
C SER A 191 24.65 14.93 -3.68
N THR A 192 24.06 13.89 -4.27
CA THR A 192 22.95 13.10 -3.67
C THR A 192 23.31 11.62 -3.47
N THR A 193 24.55 11.21 -3.80
CA THR A 193 24.96 9.80 -3.78
C THR A 193 25.71 9.42 -2.49
N TYR A 194 25.21 8.40 -1.78
CA TYR A 194 25.81 7.87 -0.54
C TYR A 194 27.22 7.30 -0.69
N THR A 195 27.56 6.83 -1.88
CA THR A 195 28.80 6.07 -2.13
C THR A 195 30.00 6.97 -2.43
N GLN A 196 29.80 8.25 -2.76
CA GLN A 196 30.81 9.17 -3.26
C GLN A 196 30.58 10.58 -2.70
N THR A 197 31.40 10.99 -1.74
CA THR A 197 31.21 12.26 -1.02
C THR A 197 32.19 13.33 -1.51
N LEU A 198 31.66 14.48 -1.95
CA LEU A 198 32.45 15.70 -2.13
C LEU A 198 32.71 16.35 -0.77
N THR A 199 33.93 16.81 -0.53
CA THR A 199 34.35 17.45 0.72
C THR A 199 34.97 18.82 0.46
N ALA A 200 35.10 19.63 1.50
CA ALA A 200 35.90 20.86 1.48
C ALA A 200 36.85 20.89 2.68
N ASP A 201 38.15 21.17 2.45
CA ASP A 201 39.13 21.29 3.54
C ASP A 201 39.15 22.72 4.16
N ASP A 202 38.79 23.74 3.38
CA ASP A 202 38.66 25.15 3.79
C ASP A 202 37.65 25.86 2.88
N MET A 203 36.98 26.89 3.38
CA MET A 203 35.99 27.68 2.64
C MET A 203 36.52 29.04 2.15
N VAL A 204 37.77 29.41 2.42
CA VAL A 204 38.32 30.73 2.02
C VAL A 204 38.39 30.94 0.49
N TRP A 205 38.51 29.87 -0.30
CA TRP A 205 38.63 29.94 -1.76
C TRP A 205 37.42 30.63 -2.44
N ILE A 206 36.25 30.63 -1.80
CA ILE A 206 35.05 31.28 -2.32
C ILE A 206 35.22 32.81 -2.46
N SER A 207 36.15 33.42 -1.71
CA SER A 207 36.43 34.86 -1.77
C SER A 207 36.91 35.35 -3.14
N GLY A 208 37.49 34.47 -3.96
CA GLY A 208 37.87 34.81 -5.33
C GLY A 208 36.68 34.88 -6.30
N LEU A 209 35.49 34.39 -5.91
CA LEU A 209 34.28 34.35 -6.73
C LEU A 209 33.44 35.63 -6.58
N SER A 210 34.04 36.80 -6.84
CA SER A 210 33.43 38.11 -6.56
C SER A 210 32.10 38.40 -7.28
N SER A 211 31.84 37.76 -8.43
CA SER A 211 30.61 37.93 -9.22
C SER A 211 29.49 36.94 -8.89
N LEU A 212 29.70 36.04 -7.91
CA LEU A 212 28.79 34.92 -7.66
C LEU A 212 27.43 35.39 -7.14
N LYS A 213 26.36 34.82 -7.68
CA LYS A 213 24.97 35.10 -7.28
C LYS A 213 24.24 33.87 -6.75
N TYR A 214 24.61 32.69 -7.25
CA TYR A 214 24.01 31.40 -6.90
C TYR A 214 25.12 30.43 -6.52
N LEU A 215 25.04 29.88 -5.32
CA LEU A 215 25.93 28.86 -4.80
C LEU A 215 25.11 27.69 -4.25
N ASP A 216 25.28 26.52 -4.83
CA ASP A 216 24.65 25.27 -4.38
C ASP A 216 25.73 24.25 -4.00
N LEU A 217 25.76 23.92 -2.71
CA LEU A 217 26.64 22.95 -2.07
C LEU A 217 25.82 21.86 -1.35
N ASN A 218 24.56 21.62 -1.76
CA ASN A 218 23.72 20.60 -1.14
C ASN A 218 24.40 19.22 -1.16
N GLY A 219 24.49 18.56 0.00
CA GLY A 219 25.12 17.23 0.16
C GLY A 219 26.65 17.22 0.05
N VAL A 220 27.31 18.37 -0.08
CA VAL A 220 28.76 18.47 0.07
C VAL A 220 29.11 18.41 1.55
N ASN A 221 29.94 17.46 1.97
CA ASN A 221 30.32 17.33 3.37
C ASN A 221 31.33 18.43 3.76
N LEU A 222 30.83 19.46 4.44
CA LEU A 222 31.61 20.56 5.01
C LEU A 222 32.05 20.27 6.45
N SER A 223 31.70 19.12 7.04
CA SER A 223 31.91 18.84 8.48
C SER A 223 33.38 18.77 8.92
N GLY A 224 34.33 18.72 7.98
CA GLY A 224 35.78 18.82 8.20
C GLY A 224 36.41 20.17 7.80
N ALA A 225 35.67 21.08 7.15
CA ALA A 225 36.21 22.31 6.58
C ALA A 225 36.61 23.35 7.64
N LYS A 226 37.67 24.12 7.39
CA LYS A 226 37.97 25.34 8.15
C LYS A 226 37.13 26.53 7.64
N ASN A 227 36.88 27.52 8.50
CA ASN A 227 36.20 28.79 8.16
C ASN A 227 34.81 28.65 7.50
N ARG A 228 33.99 27.68 7.92
CA ARG A 228 32.68 27.39 7.30
C ARG A 228 31.72 28.57 7.32
N ASP A 229 31.70 29.28 8.44
CA ASP A 229 30.91 30.49 8.69
C ASP A 229 31.10 31.57 7.61
N LYS A 230 32.29 31.66 7.01
CA LYS A 230 32.59 32.62 5.94
C LYS A 230 31.70 32.50 4.71
N VAL A 231 31.09 31.33 4.46
CA VAL A 231 30.16 31.14 3.33
C VAL A 231 28.96 32.09 3.39
N LEU A 232 28.59 32.56 4.59
CA LEU A 232 27.46 33.45 4.78
C LEU A 232 27.76 34.91 4.40
N TYR A 233 29.00 35.39 4.57
CA TYR A 233 29.30 36.83 4.50
C TYR A 233 30.51 37.21 3.63
N MET A 234 31.36 36.26 3.22
CA MET A 234 32.57 36.56 2.46
C MET A 234 32.28 36.90 0.99
N ILE A 235 31.06 36.65 0.51
CA ILE A 235 30.59 36.99 -0.84
C ILE A 235 29.28 37.78 -0.75
N PRO A 236 29.32 39.12 -0.64
CA PRO A 236 28.10 39.93 -0.51
C PRO A 236 27.18 39.92 -1.74
N SER A 237 27.65 39.41 -2.88
CA SER A 237 26.88 39.31 -4.13
C SER A 237 25.94 38.09 -4.20
N VAL A 238 26.09 37.12 -3.30
CA VAL A 238 25.27 35.89 -3.29
C VAL A 238 23.82 36.21 -2.89
N ILE A 239 22.89 35.75 -3.71
CA ILE A 239 21.45 35.92 -3.55
C ILE A 239 20.79 34.58 -3.16
N HIS A 240 21.30 33.46 -3.71
CA HIS A 240 20.82 32.11 -3.44
C HIS A 240 21.96 31.26 -2.90
N LEU A 241 21.76 30.70 -1.71
CA LEU A 241 22.71 29.83 -1.03
C LEU A 241 22.02 28.55 -0.57
N SER A 242 22.50 27.41 -1.05
CA SER A 242 22.01 26.09 -0.64
C SER A 242 23.12 25.28 0.03
N LEU A 243 22.85 24.89 1.27
CA LEU A 243 23.77 24.19 2.17
C LEU A 243 23.08 22.99 2.85
N SER A 244 22.04 22.44 2.22
CA SER A 244 21.31 21.30 2.76
C SER A 244 22.26 20.12 2.94
N CYS A 245 22.17 19.43 4.08
CA CYS A 245 22.87 18.15 4.29
C CYS A 245 24.39 18.26 4.17
N SER A 246 24.92 19.43 4.48
CA SER A 246 26.34 19.74 4.34
C SER A 246 27.11 19.61 5.66
N GLY A 247 26.41 19.29 6.75
CA GLY A 247 26.97 19.33 8.10
C GLY A 247 27.20 20.76 8.59
N PHE A 248 26.45 21.73 8.04
CA PHE A 248 26.49 23.13 8.44
C PHE A 248 25.68 23.32 9.73
N SER A 249 26.38 23.42 10.86
CA SER A 249 25.80 23.25 12.18
C SER A 249 25.29 24.54 12.80
N ALA A 250 24.60 24.43 13.94
CA ALA A 250 24.20 25.57 14.75
C ALA A 250 25.39 26.44 15.21
N VAL A 251 26.58 25.84 15.40
CA VAL A 251 27.80 26.58 15.79
C VAL A 251 28.26 27.51 14.66
N ASP A 252 28.11 27.11 13.41
CA ASP A 252 28.48 27.92 12.25
C ASP A 252 27.56 29.14 12.10
N LEU A 253 26.28 28.99 12.47
CA LEU A 253 25.30 30.08 12.58
C LEU A 253 25.53 30.94 13.83
N ALA A 254 25.99 30.32 14.93
CA ALA A 254 26.17 30.96 16.23
C ALA A 254 27.52 31.67 16.36
N ALA A 255 28.57 31.29 15.61
CA ALA A 255 29.94 31.83 15.60
C ALA A 255 30.03 33.32 15.17
N GLY A 256 28.88 33.93 14.93
CA GLY A 256 28.69 35.36 14.83
C GLY A 256 28.98 36.25 16.05
N PRO A 257 29.33 35.85 17.31
CA PRO A 257 29.54 36.81 18.38
C PRO A 257 30.96 37.41 18.31
N ARG A 258 31.80 37.00 17.33
CA ARG A 258 33.06 37.69 17.00
C ARG A 258 32.89 38.80 15.96
N LEU A 259 31.65 39.10 15.54
CA LEU A 259 31.35 40.25 14.71
C LEU A 259 31.14 41.49 15.60
N ASN A 260 32.25 42.13 15.96
CA ASN A 260 32.23 43.59 16.04
C ASN A 260 31.66 44.10 14.71
N PHE A 261 30.50 44.78 14.74
CA PHE A 261 29.76 45.43 13.65
C PHE A 261 30.60 45.97 12.44
N SER A 262 31.23 45.10 11.65
CA SER A 262 31.92 45.46 10.40
C SER A 262 31.04 45.12 9.19
N ARG A 263 29.98 45.90 9.04
CA ARG A 263 29.45 46.48 7.79
C ARG A 263 29.05 45.60 6.58
N ILE A 264 29.10 44.27 6.60
CA ILE A 264 28.60 43.48 5.46
C ILE A 264 27.54 42.49 5.94
N LEU A 265 26.29 42.93 5.94
CA LEU A 265 25.15 42.03 6.06
C LEU A 265 25.05 41.18 4.78
N PRO A 266 24.86 39.85 4.89
CA PRO A 266 24.62 39.01 3.73
C PRO A 266 23.40 39.50 2.93
N ASN A 267 23.51 39.61 1.61
CA ASN A 267 22.40 39.99 0.72
C ASN A 267 21.60 38.76 0.23
N ILE A 268 21.64 37.68 1.02
CA ILE A 268 21.02 36.41 0.69
C ILE A 268 19.51 36.58 0.77
N LYS A 269 18.81 36.16 -0.30
CA LYS A 269 17.35 36.17 -0.39
C LYS A 269 16.75 34.78 -0.24
N TYR A 270 17.46 33.75 -0.70
CA TYR A 270 17.03 32.36 -0.65
C TYR A 270 18.10 31.55 0.06
N LEU A 271 17.73 30.96 1.20
CA LEU A 271 18.64 30.18 2.03
C LEU A 271 18.03 28.80 2.28
N GLN A 272 18.73 27.74 1.87
CA GLN A 272 18.36 26.35 2.13
C GLN A 272 19.35 25.72 3.12
N LEU A 273 18.84 25.30 4.27
CA LEU A 273 19.59 24.71 5.38
C LEU A 273 19.01 23.35 5.79
N LYS A 274 18.29 22.68 4.90
CA LYS A 274 17.62 21.41 5.15
C LYS A 274 18.55 20.33 5.70
N ASP A 275 18.05 19.48 6.61
CA ASP A 275 18.70 18.27 7.13
C ASP A 275 20.17 18.50 7.58
N ASN A 276 20.42 19.53 8.39
CA ASN A 276 21.75 19.85 8.92
C ASN A 276 21.92 19.54 10.42
N ALA A 277 20.94 18.87 11.03
CA ALA A 277 20.90 18.58 12.47
C ALA A 277 21.12 19.85 13.33
N ILE A 278 20.56 20.98 12.91
CA ILE A 278 20.59 22.22 13.68
C ILE A 278 19.67 22.02 14.91
N GLU A 279 20.26 21.80 16.09
CA GLU A 279 19.58 21.50 17.36
C GLU A 279 19.78 22.63 18.39
N VAL A 280 19.12 23.79 18.25
CA VAL A 280 19.14 24.90 19.25
C VAL A 280 17.92 25.84 19.03
N LEU A 281 17.65 26.75 19.98
CA LEU A 281 16.84 27.97 19.79
C LEU A 281 17.06 28.61 18.40
N PHE A 282 16.00 29.15 17.79
CA PHE A 282 16.01 29.74 16.45
C PHE A 282 17.21 30.70 16.25
N PRO A 283 18.07 30.53 15.23
CA PRO A 283 19.31 31.28 15.10
C PRO A 283 19.08 32.80 14.94
N SER A 284 19.57 33.61 15.88
CA SER A 284 19.42 35.07 15.86
C SER A 284 20.14 35.77 14.70
N VAL A 285 21.12 35.11 14.07
CA VAL A 285 21.75 35.63 12.85
C VAL A 285 20.74 35.72 11.70
N LEU A 286 19.81 34.77 11.61
CA LEU A 286 18.80 34.72 10.56
C LEU A 286 17.77 35.85 10.74
N THR A 287 17.43 36.22 11.97
CA THR A 287 16.50 37.35 12.23
C THR A 287 17.08 38.69 11.80
N ASN A 288 18.42 38.83 11.77
CA ASN A 288 19.10 40.04 11.32
C ASN A 288 19.29 40.11 9.79
N MET A 289 19.03 39.03 9.05
CA MET A 289 19.11 39.00 7.58
C MET A 289 17.87 39.62 6.94
N SER A 290 17.81 40.95 6.90
CA SER A 290 16.65 41.70 6.37
C SER A 290 16.35 41.49 4.89
N SER A 291 17.29 40.95 4.10
CA SER A 291 17.10 40.60 2.68
C SER A 291 16.41 39.26 2.46
N LEU A 292 16.25 38.43 3.50
CA LEU A 292 15.78 37.06 3.36
C LEU A 292 14.30 37.02 2.98
N VAL A 293 14.00 36.32 1.87
CA VAL A 293 12.67 36.16 1.28
C VAL A 293 12.17 34.71 1.42
N SER A 294 13.07 33.74 1.32
CA SER A 294 12.76 32.31 1.44
C SER A 294 13.77 31.65 2.37
N LEU A 295 13.27 30.89 3.33
CA LEU A 295 14.07 30.12 4.28
C LEU A 295 13.54 28.70 4.35
N ASP A 296 14.42 27.72 4.11
CA ASP A 296 14.14 26.31 4.28
C ASP A 296 15.02 25.77 5.42
N LEU A 297 14.37 25.36 6.50
CA LEU A 297 14.96 24.75 7.69
C LEU A 297 14.43 23.32 7.91
N SER A 298 13.82 22.71 6.88
CA SER A 298 13.25 21.37 7.00
C SER A 298 14.27 20.33 7.48
N GLY A 299 13.86 19.33 8.24
CA GLY A 299 14.78 18.29 8.74
C GLY A 299 15.73 18.72 9.86
N ASN A 300 15.48 19.86 10.50
CA ASN A 300 16.25 20.34 11.65
C ASN A 300 15.43 20.27 12.96
N ILE A 301 16.10 20.25 14.11
CA ILE A 301 15.46 20.09 15.44
C ILE A 301 15.25 21.48 16.06
N LEU A 302 14.06 22.05 15.86
CA LEU A 302 13.73 23.42 16.27
C LEU A 302 12.80 23.44 17.50
N ASN A 303 13.37 23.70 18.68
CA ASN A 303 12.62 23.65 19.96
C ASN A 303 12.12 25.01 20.47
N SER A 304 12.01 26.04 19.62
CA SER A 304 11.67 27.41 20.05
C SER A 304 10.74 28.13 19.09
N SER A 305 10.07 29.19 19.58
CA SER A 305 9.23 30.03 18.74
C SER A 305 10.01 30.78 17.66
N ILE A 306 9.43 30.88 16.47
CA ILE A 306 9.98 31.59 15.32
C ILE A 306 9.71 33.10 15.49
N PRO A 307 10.77 33.94 15.50
CA PRO A 307 10.62 35.39 15.58
C PRO A 307 9.91 35.97 14.34
N PHE A 308 9.28 37.14 14.51
CA PHE A 308 8.68 37.87 13.38
C PHE A 308 9.74 38.28 12.36
N MET A 309 9.56 37.90 11.09
CA MET A 309 10.50 38.16 10.00
C MET A 309 9.77 38.91 8.86
N PRO A 310 9.74 40.25 8.87
CA PRO A 310 8.83 41.03 8.01
C PRO A 310 9.10 40.89 6.50
N SER A 311 10.33 40.56 6.09
CA SER A 311 10.72 40.39 4.69
C SER A 311 10.44 38.97 4.15
N LEU A 312 10.16 38.01 5.04
CA LEU A 312 10.06 36.60 4.67
C LEU A 312 8.71 36.33 4.00
N LEU A 313 8.75 35.71 2.82
CA LEU A 313 7.58 35.31 2.04
C LEU A 313 7.38 33.80 2.03
N LYS A 314 8.45 33.00 2.16
CA LYS A 314 8.38 31.53 2.20
C LYS A 314 9.17 30.98 3.38
N LEU A 315 8.54 30.07 4.13
CA LEU A 315 9.14 29.37 5.25
C LEU A 315 8.80 27.88 5.17
N ASP A 316 9.84 27.04 5.11
CA ASP A 316 9.71 25.58 5.18
C ASP A 316 10.37 25.06 6.46
N LEU A 317 9.59 24.32 7.23
CA LEU A 317 9.92 23.73 8.53
C LEU A 317 9.49 22.26 8.57
N SER A 318 9.34 21.64 7.41
CA SER A 318 8.89 20.25 7.31
C SER A 318 9.89 19.30 7.94
N ASN A 319 9.46 18.17 8.49
CA ASN A 319 10.34 17.21 9.16
C ASN A 319 11.17 17.84 10.28
N SER A 320 10.64 18.88 10.94
CA SER A 320 11.25 19.49 12.12
C SER A 320 10.48 19.09 13.37
N GLU A 321 11.16 18.84 14.49
CA GLU A 321 10.47 18.50 15.76
C GLU A 321 9.76 19.72 16.40
N ILE A 322 8.71 20.23 15.76
CA ILE A 322 7.93 21.37 16.24
C ILE A 322 6.64 20.85 16.87
N ARG A 323 6.58 20.79 18.20
CA ARG A 323 5.42 20.20 18.90
C ARG A 323 4.18 21.10 18.95
N GLN A 324 4.32 22.42 18.81
CA GLN A 324 3.20 23.35 18.97
C GLN A 324 3.11 24.35 17.83
N ILE A 325 1.90 24.52 17.28
CA ILE A 325 1.64 25.45 16.18
C ILE A 325 1.88 26.91 16.58
N ASP A 326 1.66 27.26 17.84
CA ASP A 326 1.90 28.60 18.38
C ASP A 326 3.37 29.01 18.30
N TYR A 327 4.30 28.05 18.31
CA TYR A 327 5.72 28.32 18.16
C TYR A 327 6.06 28.82 16.76
N ILE A 328 5.28 28.48 15.74
CA ILE A 328 5.48 29.00 14.38
C ILE A 328 5.08 30.48 14.31
N GLY A 329 4.16 30.92 15.17
CA GLY A 329 3.70 32.30 15.20
C GLY A 329 2.98 32.73 13.93
N ILE A 330 2.30 31.80 13.23
CA ILE A 330 1.62 32.02 11.94
C ILE A 330 0.74 33.28 11.94
N TRP A 331 0.05 33.55 13.04
CA TRP A 331 -0.83 34.70 13.19
C TRP A 331 -0.12 36.06 13.27
N ARG A 332 1.21 36.08 13.44
CA ARG A 332 2.06 37.29 13.49
C ARG A 332 2.80 37.55 12.19
N GLN A 333 2.98 36.54 11.33
CA GLN A 333 3.73 36.62 10.06
C GLN A 333 2.85 37.15 8.91
N CYS A 334 2.42 38.42 8.99
CA CYS A 334 1.39 38.96 8.08
C CYS A 334 1.74 38.92 6.57
N ASN A 335 3.03 38.98 6.23
CA ASN A 335 3.52 39.05 4.85
C ASN A 335 3.87 37.68 4.25
N LEU A 336 3.85 36.62 5.05
CA LEU A 336 4.22 35.29 4.61
C LEU A 336 3.18 34.79 3.59
N LYS A 337 3.67 34.28 2.45
CA LYS A 337 2.88 33.72 1.35
C LYS A 337 2.84 32.21 1.41
N GLU A 338 3.93 31.55 1.76
CA GLU A 338 4.01 30.10 1.83
C GLU A 338 4.56 29.67 3.19
N LEU A 339 3.81 28.80 3.86
CA LEU A 339 4.23 28.13 5.09
C LEU A 339 4.05 26.63 4.92
N ILE A 340 5.15 25.89 5.07
CA ILE A 340 5.16 24.43 4.95
C ILE A 340 5.74 23.87 6.25
N VAL A 341 4.95 23.06 6.95
CA VAL A 341 5.32 22.42 8.22
C VAL A 341 4.81 20.98 8.22
N SER A 342 5.11 20.25 7.15
CA SER A 342 4.67 18.87 6.97
C SER A 342 5.55 17.91 7.78
N PHE A 343 5.02 16.79 8.27
CA PHE A 343 5.82 15.75 8.93
C PHE A 343 6.60 16.23 10.17
N SER A 344 6.04 17.17 10.95
CA SER A 344 6.76 17.88 12.03
C SER A 344 6.30 17.51 13.45
N ASN A 345 5.48 16.45 13.59
CA ASN A 345 4.88 16.01 14.86
C ASN A 345 4.18 17.15 15.62
N LEU A 346 3.55 18.07 14.89
CA LEU A 346 2.75 19.16 15.47
C LEU A 346 1.54 18.58 16.21
N GLU A 347 1.37 18.96 17.46
CA GLU A 347 0.27 18.57 18.34
C GLU A 347 -0.54 19.80 18.80
N GLY A 348 -1.74 19.55 19.31
CA GLY A 348 -2.58 20.56 19.96
C GLY A 348 -3.63 21.23 19.07
N ASP A 349 -4.32 22.21 19.65
CA ASP A 349 -5.40 22.95 19.00
C ASP A 349 -4.82 24.01 18.05
N MET A 350 -5.32 24.05 16.81
CA MET A 350 -5.13 25.17 15.89
C MET A 350 -5.96 26.35 16.42
N THR A 351 -5.50 27.04 17.46
CA THR A 351 -6.26 28.19 17.96
C THR A 351 -6.21 29.32 16.92
N GLY A 352 -7.38 29.80 16.49
CA GLY A 352 -7.48 31.02 15.70
C GLY A 352 -6.91 32.22 16.48
N PRO A 353 -6.64 33.36 15.84
CA PRO A 353 -6.16 34.54 16.55
C PRO A 353 -7.15 34.90 17.66
N SER A 354 -6.65 35.05 18.89
CA SER A 354 -7.49 35.45 20.03
C SER A 354 -8.30 36.69 19.63
N THR A 355 -9.58 36.70 19.97
CA THR A 355 -10.54 37.76 19.60
C THR A 355 -10.13 39.16 20.06
N ASN A 356 -9.03 39.30 20.82
CA ASN A 356 -8.56 40.55 21.40
C ASN A 356 -7.34 41.22 20.72
N ALA A 357 -6.78 40.69 19.63
CA ALA A 357 -5.95 41.47 18.69
C ALA A 357 -5.50 40.61 17.49
N SER A 358 -6.13 40.73 16.32
CA SER A 358 -5.42 40.37 15.08
C SER A 358 -4.45 41.50 14.77
N MET A 359 -3.14 41.27 14.95
CA MET A 359 -2.11 42.26 14.60
C MET A 359 -2.00 42.51 13.09
N CYS A 360 -2.56 41.62 12.26
CA CYS A 360 -2.63 41.76 10.80
C CYS A 360 -4.02 42.24 10.36
N SER A 361 -4.09 43.29 9.54
CA SER A 361 -5.32 43.73 8.88
C SER A 361 -5.76 42.77 7.76
N THR A 362 -4.80 42.17 7.06
CA THR A 362 -4.98 41.13 6.03
C THR A 362 -3.80 40.15 6.08
N TYR A 363 -4.04 38.88 5.74
CA TYR A 363 -2.99 37.86 5.61
C TYR A 363 -2.63 37.64 4.14
N ALA A 364 -1.33 37.64 3.83
CA ALA A 364 -0.81 37.40 2.48
C ALA A 364 -0.68 35.91 2.12
N LEU A 365 -1.02 34.99 3.04
CA LEU A 365 -0.79 33.55 2.89
C LEU A 365 -1.56 32.98 1.70
N GLU A 366 -0.81 32.38 0.77
CA GLU A 366 -1.26 31.72 -0.46
C GLU A 366 -1.19 30.18 -0.31
N VAL A 367 -0.21 29.64 0.40
CA VAL A 367 -0.05 28.20 0.66
C VAL A 367 0.14 27.95 2.14
N LEU A 368 -0.67 27.06 2.69
CA LEU A 368 -0.52 26.53 4.05
C LEU A 368 -0.51 25.00 3.99
N ASP A 369 0.62 24.42 4.36
CA ASP A 369 0.79 22.98 4.46
C ASP A 369 1.15 22.60 5.90
N LEU A 370 0.23 21.89 6.56
CA LEU A 370 0.40 21.30 7.89
C LEU A 370 0.12 19.77 7.83
N SER A 371 0.31 19.15 6.67
CA SER A 371 0.08 17.73 6.43
C SER A 371 0.99 16.82 7.28
N LEU A 372 0.59 15.56 7.45
CA LEU A 372 1.42 14.53 8.11
C LEU A 372 1.84 14.93 9.55
N ASN A 373 0.92 15.50 10.32
CA ASN A 373 1.15 15.89 11.72
C ASN A 373 0.20 15.15 12.67
N GLU A 374 0.22 15.52 13.95
CA GLU A 374 -0.59 14.89 15.01
C GLU A 374 -1.72 15.83 15.50
N LEU A 375 -2.16 16.77 14.65
CA LEU A 375 -3.22 17.72 14.98
C LEU A 375 -4.54 16.98 15.19
N SER A 376 -5.13 17.10 16.39
CA SER A 376 -6.31 16.32 16.79
C SER A 376 -7.60 17.15 17.01
N CYS A 377 -7.54 18.42 16.62
CA CYS A 377 -8.57 19.42 16.84
C CYS A 377 -9.50 19.60 15.63
N SER A 378 -10.50 20.47 15.74
CA SER A 378 -11.34 20.86 14.60
C SER A 378 -10.70 21.96 13.75
N ILE A 379 -10.99 21.97 12.45
CA ILE A 379 -10.56 23.05 11.56
C ILE A 379 -11.19 24.38 12.03
N PRO A 380 -10.40 25.43 12.32
CA PRO A 380 -10.92 26.68 12.87
C PRO A 380 -11.70 27.49 11.84
N LYS A 381 -12.85 28.03 12.24
CA LYS A 381 -13.61 29.00 11.42
C LYS A 381 -12.80 30.22 11.00
N SER A 382 -11.79 30.60 11.79
CA SER A 382 -10.90 31.73 11.48
C SER A 382 -10.05 31.53 10.22
N PHE A 383 -9.89 30.29 9.73
CA PHE A 383 -9.18 30.04 8.46
C PHE A 383 -9.87 30.74 7.29
N GLY A 384 -11.19 30.99 7.38
CA GLY A 384 -11.92 31.82 6.40
C GLY A 384 -11.42 33.28 6.29
N ARG A 385 -10.53 33.76 7.18
CA ARG A 385 -9.87 35.08 7.09
C ARG A 385 -8.61 35.08 6.21
N LEU A 386 -8.08 33.92 5.83
CA LEU A 386 -6.90 33.80 4.99
C LEU A 386 -7.27 34.01 3.51
N THR A 387 -7.87 35.15 3.17
CA THR A 387 -8.56 35.35 1.89
C THR A 387 -7.67 35.24 0.65
N SER A 388 -6.35 35.26 0.80
CA SER A 388 -5.36 35.09 -0.28
C SER A 388 -5.01 33.62 -0.56
N LEU A 389 -5.52 32.68 0.27
CA LEU A 389 -5.13 31.28 0.22
C LEU A 389 -5.57 30.62 -1.09
N ARG A 390 -4.63 29.90 -1.69
CA ARG A 390 -4.74 29.13 -2.94
C ARG A 390 -4.61 27.64 -2.70
N ALA A 391 -3.79 27.21 -1.75
CA ALA A 391 -3.65 25.82 -1.37
C ALA A 391 -3.68 25.63 0.15
N LEU A 392 -4.47 24.65 0.60
CA LEU A 392 -4.57 24.23 1.99
C LEU A 392 -4.40 22.71 2.07
N HIS A 393 -3.29 22.28 2.69
CA HIS A 393 -2.94 20.88 2.91
C HIS A 393 -2.98 20.59 4.41
N LEU A 394 -3.92 19.75 4.84
CA LEU A 394 -4.09 19.30 6.23
C LEU A 394 -4.20 17.78 6.32
N GLU A 395 -3.85 17.06 5.26
CA GLU A 395 -3.99 15.62 5.16
C GLU A 395 -3.13 14.86 6.16
N SER A 396 -3.50 13.60 6.43
CA SER A 396 -2.77 12.70 7.33
C SER A 396 -2.55 13.33 8.72
N ASN A 397 -3.63 13.80 9.32
CA ASN A 397 -3.68 14.31 10.70
C ASN A 397 -4.76 13.53 11.49
N ARG A 398 -5.10 13.99 12.70
CA ARG A 398 -6.18 13.43 13.53
C ARG A 398 -7.36 14.41 13.67
N LEU A 399 -7.57 15.29 12.70
CA LEU A 399 -8.55 16.39 12.78
C LEU A 399 -9.98 15.83 12.90
N LYS A 400 -10.81 16.48 13.71
CA LYS A 400 -12.17 16.04 14.06
C LYS A 400 -13.23 17.10 13.78
N GLY A 401 -14.49 16.68 13.78
CA GLY A 401 -15.63 17.58 13.61
C GLY A 401 -15.84 18.00 12.16
N PRO A 402 -16.79 18.92 11.90
CA PRO A 402 -17.19 19.25 10.55
C PRO A 402 -16.23 20.20 9.84
N ILE A 403 -16.18 20.09 8.51
CA ILE A 403 -15.52 21.07 7.64
C ILE A 403 -16.27 22.41 7.76
N PRO A 404 -15.63 23.52 8.18
CA PRO A 404 -16.31 24.80 8.36
C PRO A 404 -16.77 25.43 7.04
N GLU A 405 -18.03 25.89 6.99
CA GLU A 405 -18.54 26.67 5.85
C GLU A 405 -17.75 27.96 5.58
N ASP A 406 -17.05 28.48 6.59
CA ASP A 406 -16.16 29.64 6.48
C ASP A 406 -15.04 29.45 5.45
N LEU A 407 -14.63 28.20 5.15
CA LEU A 407 -13.68 27.92 4.06
C LEU A 407 -14.25 28.33 2.69
N GLY A 408 -15.57 28.39 2.52
CA GLY A 408 -16.22 28.90 1.32
C GLY A 408 -15.98 30.39 1.05
N LYS A 409 -15.45 31.15 2.03
CA LYS A 409 -15.05 32.56 1.85
C LYS A 409 -13.73 32.69 1.07
N LEU A 410 -12.95 31.63 0.94
CA LEU A 410 -11.64 31.59 0.30
C LEU A 410 -11.78 31.51 -1.23
N ARG A 411 -12.02 32.67 -1.87
CA ARG A 411 -12.37 32.74 -3.30
C ARG A 411 -11.23 32.36 -4.26
N PHE A 412 -9.98 32.39 -3.79
CA PHE A 412 -8.80 31.99 -4.57
C PHE A 412 -8.35 30.57 -4.28
N LEU A 413 -9.05 29.83 -3.40
CA LEU A 413 -8.67 28.46 -3.06
C LEU A 413 -8.85 27.56 -4.29
N GLU A 414 -7.74 26.95 -4.70
CA GLU A 414 -7.58 26.05 -5.84
C GLU A 414 -7.37 24.61 -5.36
N VAL A 415 -6.57 24.40 -4.32
CA VAL A 415 -6.29 23.07 -3.76
C VAL A 415 -6.78 23.00 -2.31
N LEU A 416 -7.59 21.98 -2.03
CA LEU A 416 -8.02 21.65 -0.67
C LEU A 416 -7.84 20.14 -0.45
N ASP A 417 -6.83 19.78 0.33
CA ASP A 417 -6.57 18.41 0.76
C ASP A 417 -6.77 18.28 2.27
N LEU A 418 -7.81 17.55 2.66
CA LEU A 418 -8.16 17.23 4.04
C LEU A 418 -8.18 15.72 4.27
N SER A 419 -7.57 14.94 3.38
CA SER A 419 -7.65 13.48 3.38
C SER A 419 -7.00 12.84 4.60
N TYR A 420 -7.30 11.57 4.89
CA TYR A 420 -6.72 10.82 6.01
C TYR A 420 -6.85 11.56 7.36
N ASN A 421 -8.08 11.88 7.74
CA ASN A 421 -8.42 12.56 9.00
C ASN A 421 -9.66 11.89 9.64
N GLN A 422 -10.24 12.52 10.66
CA GLN A 422 -11.45 12.06 11.38
C GLN A 422 -12.60 13.07 11.24
N LEU A 423 -12.65 13.82 10.13
CA LEU A 423 -13.66 14.85 9.89
C LEU A 423 -15.04 14.22 9.67
N ASP A 424 -16.08 14.83 10.21
CA ASP A 424 -17.46 14.33 10.16
C ASP A 424 -18.44 15.36 9.59
N GLY A 425 -19.73 15.03 9.56
CA GLY A 425 -20.76 15.95 9.06
C GLY A 425 -20.79 16.08 7.52
N PRO A 426 -21.58 17.03 7.01
CA PRO A 426 -21.78 17.20 5.57
C PRO A 426 -20.61 17.92 4.89
N ILE A 427 -20.42 17.63 3.60
CA ILE A 427 -19.54 18.41 2.73
C ILE A 427 -20.11 19.83 2.56
N PRO A 428 -19.32 20.91 2.76
CA PRO A 428 -19.79 22.28 2.58
C PRO A 428 -20.27 22.56 1.16
N THR A 429 -21.34 23.35 1.03
CA THR A 429 -21.97 23.65 -0.28
C THR A 429 -21.22 24.73 -1.08
N LEU A 430 -20.42 25.56 -0.41
CA LEU A 430 -19.66 26.66 -1.02
C LEU A 430 -18.17 26.36 -0.84
N LEU A 431 -17.51 25.98 -1.93
CA LEU A 431 -16.06 25.82 -2.02
C LEU A 431 -15.61 26.69 -3.19
N GLY A 432 -14.57 27.52 -3.00
CA GLY A 432 -14.19 28.66 -3.87
C GLY A 432 -14.04 28.36 -5.37
N ARG A 433 -12.81 28.34 -5.89
CA ARG A 433 -12.51 28.01 -7.29
C ARG A 433 -11.59 26.80 -7.34
N ILE A 434 -12.05 25.73 -6.71
CA ILE A 434 -11.27 24.51 -6.49
C ILE A 434 -10.97 23.81 -7.84
N THR A 435 -9.71 23.48 -8.02
CA THR A 435 -9.18 22.59 -9.07
C THR A 435 -8.93 21.19 -8.52
N GLU A 436 -8.51 21.07 -7.27
CA GLU A 436 -8.23 19.78 -6.62
C GLU A 436 -8.91 19.70 -5.25
N LEU A 437 -9.80 18.73 -5.09
CA LEU A 437 -10.52 18.46 -3.86
C LEU A 437 -10.29 17.01 -3.42
N ASP A 438 -9.52 16.83 -2.35
CA ASP A 438 -9.37 15.53 -1.70
C ASP A 438 -9.92 15.58 -0.26
N LEU A 439 -10.99 14.83 -0.03
CA LEU A 439 -11.63 14.64 1.27
C LEU A 439 -11.65 13.16 1.68
N SER A 440 -10.84 12.32 1.02
CA SER A 440 -10.87 10.88 1.20
C SER A 440 -10.42 10.43 2.60
N HIS A 441 -10.75 9.20 2.98
CA HIS A 441 -10.38 8.61 4.28
C HIS A 441 -10.76 9.50 5.48
N ASN A 442 -12.06 9.82 5.59
CA ASN A 442 -12.66 10.60 6.67
C ASN A 442 -13.97 9.93 7.15
N GLN A 443 -14.78 10.64 7.95
CA GLN A 443 -16.08 10.20 8.46
C GLN A 443 -17.24 11.08 7.93
N LEU A 444 -17.05 11.73 6.78
CA LEU A 444 -18.04 12.62 6.18
C LEU A 444 -19.30 11.84 5.80
N ASN A 445 -20.46 12.45 6.02
CA ASN A 445 -21.77 11.82 5.83
C ASN A 445 -22.73 12.73 5.05
N TYR A 446 -23.98 12.30 4.90
CA TYR A 446 -24.99 12.91 4.00
C TYR A 446 -24.61 12.83 2.52
N SER A 447 -25.36 13.52 1.66
CA SER A 447 -25.23 13.47 0.21
C SER A 447 -24.20 14.42 -0.35
N ILE A 448 -23.62 14.04 -1.48
CA ILE A 448 -22.75 14.91 -2.28
C ILE A 448 -23.55 16.16 -2.72
N PRO A 449 -23.06 17.39 -2.49
CA PRO A 449 -23.80 18.61 -2.84
C PRO A 449 -23.97 18.81 -4.35
N GLU A 450 -25.20 19.14 -4.78
CA GLU A 450 -25.49 19.57 -6.17
C GLU A 450 -24.74 20.86 -6.57
N SER A 451 -24.29 21.64 -5.59
CA SER A 451 -23.50 22.85 -5.83
C SER A 451 -22.13 22.58 -6.44
N PHE A 452 -21.62 21.34 -6.39
CA PHE A 452 -20.34 20.98 -7.03
C PHE A 452 -20.31 21.29 -8.53
N ARG A 453 -21.47 21.43 -9.17
CA ARG A 453 -21.60 21.95 -10.54
C ARG A 453 -20.94 23.31 -10.78
N SER A 454 -20.69 24.12 -9.74
CA SER A 454 -20.03 25.42 -9.86
C SER A 454 -18.51 25.33 -9.90
N LEU A 455 -17.92 24.17 -9.55
CA LEU A 455 -16.48 23.93 -9.54
C LEU A 455 -15.97 23.65 -10.96
N ALA A 456 -16.22 24.58 -11.89
CA ALA A 456 -15.95 24.39 -13.32
C ALA A 456 -14.47 24.21 -13.69
N ALA A 457 -13.55 24.42 -12.74
CA ALA A 457 -12.12 24.21 -12.91
C ALA A 457 -11.61 22.90 -12.28
N LEU A 458 -12.50 22.08 -11.69
CA LEU A 458 -12.15 20.86 -10.97
C LEU A 458 -11.53 19.83 -11.93
N THR A 459 -10.32 19.41 -11.63
CA THR A 459 -9.54 18.38 -12.34
C THR A 459 -9.41 17.10 -11.51
N TYR A 460 -9.42 17.22 -10.19
CA TYR A 460 -9.27 16.10 -9.26
C TYR A 460 -10.36 16.15 -8.18
N LEU A 461 -11.16 15.09 -8.09
CA LEU A 461 -12.16 14.89 -7.04
C LEU A 461 -12.00 13.51 -6.42
N ASN A 462 -11.64 13.49 -5.14
CA ASN A 462 -11.53 12.27 -4.35
C ASN A 462 -12.34 12.36 -3.06
N LEU A 463 -13.35 11.51 -2.94
CA LEU A 463 -14.23 11.39 -1.76
C LEU A 463 -14.21 9.96 -1.19
N GLU A 464 -13.22 9.15 -1.57
CA GLU A 464 -13.08 7.75 -1.19
C GLU A 464 -13.15 7.54 0.34
N SER A 465 -13.64 6.39 0.78
CA SER A 465 -13.55 5.94 2.18
C SER A 465 -14.16 6.94 3.17
N ASN A 466 -15.46 7.21 2.99
CA ASN A 466 -16.28 8.06 3.85
C ASN A 466 -17.62 7.35 4.17
N GLN A 467 -18.59 8.07 4.74
CA GLN A 467 -19.95 7.59 5.05
C GLN A 467 -21.03 8.32 4.21
N LEU A 468 -20.67 8.76 2.99
CA LEU A 468 -21.57 9.52 2.12
C LEU A 468 -22.75 8.65 1.64
N THR A 469 -23.93 9.25 1.53
CA THR A 469 -25.20 8.57 1.20
C THR A 469 -25.92 9.25 0.04
N GLY A 470 -26.97 8.65 -0.49
CA GLY A 470 -27.76 9.24 -1.58
C GLY A 470 -27.12 9.03 -2.96
N PRO A 471 -27.72 9.59 -4.03
CA PRO A 471 -27.27 9.37 -5.39
C PRO A 471 -26.05 10.22 -5.77
N ILE A 472 -25.30 9.75 -6.77
CA ILE A 472 -24.28 10.56 -7.44
C ILE A 472 -25.01 11.69 -8.23
N PRO A 473 -24.74 12.98 -7.93
CA PRO A 473 -25.37 14.10 -8.64
C PRO A 473 -25.08 14.08 -10.14
N ALA A 474 -26.13 14.13 -10.97
CA ALA A 474 -25.99 14.16 -12.42
C ALA A 474 -25.26 15.41 -12.92
N SER A 475 -25.26 16.48 -12.11
CA SER A 475 -24.58 17.74 -12.40
C SER A 475 -23.05 17.62 -12.42
N LEU A 476 -22.46 16.60 -11.78
CA LEU A 476 -21.02 16.32 -11.83
C LEU A 476 -20.54 15.98 -13.24
N GLY A 477 -21.39 15.38 -14.07
CA GLY A 477 -21.05 15.08 -15.47
C GLY A 477 -20.85 16.33 -16.36
N ARG A 478 -21.05 17.54 -15.82
CA ARG A 478 -20.77 18.82 -16.52
C ARG A 478 -19.38 19.39 -16.24
N LEU A 479 -18.59 18.76 -15.36
CA LEU A 479 -17.25 19.22 -14.98
C LEU A 479 -16.24 18.79 -16.05
N ALA A 480 -16.25 19.45 -17.21
CA ALA A 480 -15.52 19.00 -18.40
C ALA A 480 -13.98 18.85 -18.22
N THR A 481 -13.39 19.50 -17.23
CA THR A 481 -11.96 19.43 -16.89
C THR A 481 -11.58 18.26 -15.98
N LEU A 482 -12.56 17.48 -15.49
CA LEU A 482 -12.33 16.43 -14.50
C LEU A 482 -11.54 15.27 -15.10
N LYS A 483 -10.39 14.95 -14.49
CA LYS A 483 -9.46 13.88 -14.88
C LYS A 483 -9.52 12.69 -13.93
N THR A 484 -9.63 12.96 -12.64
CA THR A 484 -9.75 11.95 -11.59
C THR A 484 -11.07 12.11 -10.87
N PHE A 485 -11.84 11.03 -10.83
CA PHE A 485 -13.13 10.96 -10.17
C PHE A 485 -13.20 9.69 -9.31
N SER A 486 -12.98 9.84 -7.99
CA SER A 486 -13.08 8.75 -7.01
C SER A 486 -14.14 9.02 -5.93
N MET A 487 -15.02 8.05 -5.72
CA MET A 487 -16.05 8.03 -4.67
C MET A 487 -16.18 6.64 -4.02
N SER A 488 -15.13 5.83 -4.13
CA SER A 488 -15.16 4.45 -3.66
C SER A 488 -15.38 4.34 -2.15
N SER A 489 -15.81 3.16 -1.69
CA SER A 489 -15.94 2.85 -0.25
C SER A 489 -16.82 3.86 0.50
N ASN A 490 -18.06 4.05 0.04
CA ASN A 490 -19.07 4.90 0.65
C ASN A 490 -20.42 4.15 0.75
N LEU A 491 -21.50 4.84 1.11
CA LEU A 491 -22.87 4.32 1.18
C LEU A 491 -23.76 4.91 0.08
N LEU A 492 -23.19 5.29 -1.07
CA LEU A 492 -23.91 5.89 -2.19
C LEU A 492 -24.89 4.88 -2.80
N ASN A 493 -26.04 5.36 -3.27
CA ASN A 493 -27.12 4.53 -3.83
C ASN A 493 -27.65 5.11 -5.15
N GLY A 494 -28.69 4.49 -5.71
CA GLY A 494 -29.25 4.90 -7.00
C GLY A 494 -28.30 4.58 -8.17
N THR A 495 -28.53 5.25 -9.31
CA THR A 495 -27.83 4.96 -10.57
C THR A 495 -26.62 5.85 -10.80
N ILE A 496 -25.62 5.34 -11.53
CA ILE A 496 -24.56 6.19 -12.11
C ILE A 496 -25.19 7.05 -13.23
N PRO A 497 -25.11 8.39 -13.19
CA PRO A 497 -25.72 9.23 -14.22
C PRO A 497 -25.02 9.08 -15.59
N THR A 498 -25.80 9.02 -16.68
CA THR A 498 -25.24 8.96 -18.05
C THR A 498 -24.41 10.19 -18.42
N LEU A 499 -24.65 11.33 -17.77
CA LEU A 499 -23.85 12.55 -17.92
C LEU A 499 -22.37 12.36 -17.57
N VAL A 500 -22.00 11.35 -16.77
CA VAL A 500 -20.58 10.98 -16.54
C VAL A 500 -19.86 10.71 -17.87
N GLY A 501 -20.56 10.16 -18.86
CA GLY A 501 -20.02 9.90 -20.19
C GLY A 501 -19.62 11.15 -21.00
N GLN A 502 -19.90 12.36 -20.50
CA GLN A 502 -19.51 13.63 -21.13
C GLN A 502 -18.15 14.17 -20.65
N LEU A 503 -17.52 13.55 -19.66
CA LEU A 503 -16.25 13.98 -19.08
C LEU A 503 -15.06 13.59 -19.98
N THR A 504 -14.80 14.38 -21.02
CA THR A 504 -13.83 14.05 -22.09
C THR A 504 -12.38 13.94 -21.63
N GLU A 505 -12.00 14.59 -20.54
CA GLU A 505 -10.65 14.52 -19.97
C GLU A 505 -10.49 13.42 -18.91
N LEU A 506 -11.55 12.66 -18.60
CA LEU A 506 -11.53 11.68 -17.51
C LEU A 506 -10.56 10.53 -17.80
N GLU A 507 -9.58 10.33 -16.92
CA GLU A 507 -8.57 9.28 -17.00
C GLU A 507 -8.82 8.17 -15.97
N PHE A 508 -9.36 8.53 -14.81
CA PHE A 508 -9.57 7.64 -13.66
C PHE A 508 -11.00 7.77 -13.13
N LEU A 509 -11.73 6.65 -13.14
CA LEU A 509 -13.07 6.56 -12.57
C LEU A 509 -13.15 5.40 -11.57
N ASP A 510 -13.41 5.70 -10.31
CA ASP A 510 -13.64 4.72 -9.25
C ASP A 510 -14.91 5.07 -8.45
N VAL A 511 -15.90 4.19 -8.54
CA VAL A 511 -17.16 4.26 -7.76
C VAL A 511 -17.43 2.94 -7.05
N SER A 512 -16.37 2.16 -6.84
CA SER A 512 -16.44 0.82 -6.25
C SER A 512 -16.91 0.84 -4.79
N ASN A 513 -17.30 -0.33 -4.28
CA ASN A 513 -17.66 -0.54 -2.88
C ASN A 513 -18.72 0.47 -2.36
N ASN A 514 -19.84 0.54 -3.06
CA ASN A 514 -21.01 1.34 -2.73
C ASN A 514 -22.29 0.48 -2.82
N SER A 515 -23.46 1.11 -2.73
CA SER A 515 -24.77 0.48 -2.95
C SER A 515 -25.42 0.94 -4.27
N LEU A 516 -24.61 1.20 -5.30
CA LEU A 516 -25.10 1.64 -6.60
C LEU A 516 -25.86 0.51 -7.32
N GLU A 517 -26.88 0.90 -8.08
CA GLU A 517 -27.80 -0.02 -8.77
C GLU A 517 -28.17 0.47 -10.17
N GLY A 518 -28.88 -0.38 -10.91
CA GLY A 518 -29.34 -0.09 -12.27
C GLY A 518 -28.41 -0.62 -13.36
N GLU A 519 -28.61 -0.15 -14.58
CA GLU A 519 -27.91 -0.62 -15.76
C GLU A 519 -26.81 0.35 -16.22
N ILE A 520 -25.63 -0.21 -16.51
CA ILE A 520 -24.53 0.49 -17.16
C ILE A 520 -24.58 0.22 -18.65
N LEU A 521 -25.05 1.24 -19.37
CA LEU A 521 -25.16 1.33 -20.82
C LEU A 521 -23.97 2.05 -21.46
N GLU A 522 -23.82 1.94 -22.77
CA GLU A 522 -22.76 2.59 -23.58
C GLU A 522 -22.72 4.12 -23.40
N ALA A 523 -23.88 4.74 -23.17
CA ALA A 523 -24.01 6.18 -22.95
C ALA A 523 -23.23 6.69 -21.72
N HIS A 524 -22.97 5.83 -20.72
CA HIS A 524 -22.16 6.21 -19.55
C HIS A 524 -20.69 6.43 -19.90
N PHE A 525 -20.25 6.00 -21.09
CA PHE A 525 -18.86 6.06 -21.48
C PHE A 525 -18.60 6.69 -22.86
N SER A 526 -19.62 7.28 -23.49
CA SER A 526 -19.60 7.61 -24.92
C SER A 526 -18.46 8.55 -25.35
N ASN A 527 -18.02 9.48 -24.50
CA ASN A 527 -16.98 10.46 -24.83
C ASN A 527 -15.70 10.31 -23.99
N LEU A 528 -15.54 9.21 -23.25
CA LEU A 528 -14.43 9.05 -22.29
C LEU A 528 -13.12 8.57 -22.96
N SER A 529 -12.65 9.23 -24.01
CA SER A 529 -11.50 8.73 -24.80
C SER A 529 -10.16 8.67 -24.05
N MET A 530 -10.04 9.39 -22.93
CA MET A 530 -8.83 9.44 -22.11
C MET A 530 -8.81 8.41 -20.98
N LEU A 531 -9.89 7.64 -20.79
CA LEU A 531 -10.06 6.73 -19.66
C LEU A 531 -9.01 5.60 -19.69
N LYS A 532 -8.34 5.40 -18.56
CA LYS A 532 -7.28 4.39 -18.36
C LYS A 532 -7.61 3.45 -17.20
N TYR A 533 -8.34 3.92 -16.20
CA TYR A 533 -8.71 3.16 -15.01
C TYR A 533 -10.22 3.21 -14.81
N LEU A 534 -10.83 2.03 -14.66
CA LEU A 534 -12.26 1.87 -14.39
C LEU A 534 -12.47 0.85 -13.28
N ASP A 535 -13.00 1.30 -12.15
CA ASP A 535 -13.44 0.43 -11.06
C ASP A 535 -14.91 0.71 -10.69
N LEU A 536 -15.75 -0.29 -10.94
CA LEU A 536 -17.17 -0.30 -10.55
C LEU A 536 -17.45 -1.38 -9.50
N SER A 537 -16.41 -2.07 -9.01
CA SER A 537 -16.52 -3.30 -8.26
C SER A 537 -17.33 -3.18 -6.97
N SER A 538 -17.78 -4.31 -6.44
CA SER A 538 -18.52 -4.39 -5.18
C SER A 538 -19.87 -3.64 -5.16
N ASN A 539 -20.42 -3.29 -6.32
CA ASN A 539 -21.80 -2.79 -6.48
C ASN A 539 -22.73 -3.92 -6.98
N ARG A 540 -23.24 -4.75 -6.06
CA ARG A 540 -23.92 -6.02 -6.38
C ARG A 540 -25.20 -5.90 -7.22
N ASN A 541 -25.85 -4.74 -7.22
CA ASN A 541 -27.06 -4.49 -7.98
C ASN A 541 -26.80 -3.78 -9.32
N LEU A 542 -25.55 -3.44 -9.61
CA LEU A 542 -25.16 -2.82 -10.86
C LEU A 542 -25.01 -3.87 -11.97
N THR A 543 -25.66 -3.65 -13.11
CA THR A 543 -25.66 -4.56 -14.24
C THR A 543 -25.01 -3.94 -15.46
N LEU A 544 -23.94 -4.52 -16.00
CA LEU A 544 -23.31 -4.07 -17.24
C LEU A 544 -24.08 -4.63 -18.45
N ASN A 545 -24.79 -3.74 -19.16
CA ASN A 545 -25.65 -4.09 -20.29
C ASN A 545 -25.25 -3.26 -21.52
N VAL A 546 -24.25 -3.74 -22.25
CA VAL A 546 -23.70 -3.08 -23.46
C VAL A 546 -23.83 -4.01 -24.68
N SER A 547 -23.95 -3.43 -25.88
CA SER A 547 -24.05 -4.21 -27.12
C SER A 547 -22.79 -5.06 -27.35
N ARG A 548 -22.98 -6.25 -27.92
CA ARG A 548 -21.87 -7.12 -28.36
C ARG A 548 -21.00 -6.49 -29.46
N GLN A 549 -21.54 -5.49 -30.17
CA GLN A 549 -20.84 -4.77 -31.26
C GLN A 549 -20.21 -3.46 -30.76
N TRP A 550 -20.35 -3.14 -29.48
CA TRP A 550 -19.83 -1.90 -28.93
C TRP A 550 -18.30 -1.86 -28.98
N ILE A 551 -17.78 -0.73 -29.44
CA ILE A 551 -16.36 -0.41 -29.45
C ILE A 551 -16.20 0.83 -28.55
N PRO A 552 -15.66 0.68 -27.33
CA PRO A 552 -15.47 1.83 -26.44
C PRO A 552 -14.43 2.80 -27.01
N PRO A 553 -14.54 4.11 -26.71
CA PRO A 553 -13.64 5.13 -27.24
C PRO A 553 -12.26 5.19 -26.56
N PHE A 554 -11.95 4.26 -25.65
CA PHE A 554 -10.77 4.31 -24.76
C PHE A 554 -9.92 3.04 -24.78
N GLN A 555 -8.75 3.13 -24.13
CA GLN A 555 -7.81 2.03 -23.92
C GLN A 555 -7.44 1.93 -22.44
N LEU A 556 -8.16 1.06 -21.72
CA LEU A 556 -7.97 0.81 -20.30
C LEU A 556 -6.69 0.00 -20.04
N ARG A 557 -6.08 0.30 -18.89
CA ARG A 557 -5.00 -0.47 -18.26
C ARG A 557 -5.52 -1.34 -17.12
N THR A 558 -6.49 -0.82 -16.37
CA THR A 558 -7.10 -1.52 -15.24
C THR A 558 -8.62 -1.53 -15.39
N ILE A 559 -9.21 -2.71 -15.24
CA ILE A 559 -10.65 -2.93 -15.24
C ILE A 559 -11.00 -3.77 -14.02
N ARG A 560 -11.82 -3.21 -13.13
CA ARG A 560 -12.35 -3.90 -11.95
C ARG A 560 -13.86 -3.83 -11.93
N LEU A 561 -14.48 -4.99 -12.10
CA LEU A 561 -15.94 -5.16 -12.14
C LEU A 561 -16.38 -6.30 -11.21
N SER A 562 -15.55 -6.65 -10.21
CA SER A 562 -15.88 -7.76 -9.32
C SER A 562 -17.20 -7.52 -8.59
N SER A 563 -17.96 -8.59 -8.38
CA SER A 563 -19.30 -8.54 -7.79
C SER A 563 -20.33 -7.65 -8.51
N CYS A 564 -20.07 -7.16 -9.72
CA CYS A 564 -21.10 -6.57 -10.60
C CYS A 564 -21.83 -7.66 -11.37
N LYS A 565 -23.03 -7.41 -11.88
CA LYS A 565 -23.70 -8.34 -12.79
C LYS A 565 -23.27 -8.06 -14.22
N ILE A 566 -22.55 -8.98 -14.83
CA ILE A 566 -22.26 -8.95 -16.26
C ILE A 566 -23.17 -9.98 -16.93
N SER A 567 -23.70 -9.68 -18.13
CA SER A 567 -24.49 -10.62 -18.93
C SER A 567 -23.87 -12.03 -18.96
N ASP A 568 -24.68 -13.07 -19.16
CA ASP A 568 -24.27 -14.49 -19.03
C ASP A 568 -23.01 -14.94 -19.83
N GLU A 569 -22.48 -14.12 -20.75
CA GLU A 569 -21.28 -14.41 -21.55
C GLU A 569 -20.13 -13.41 -21.30
N PHE A 570 -18.90 -13.82 -21.60
CA PHE A 570 -17.70 -12.98 -21.51
C PHE A 570 -17.81 -11.73 -22.44
N PRO A 571 -17.67 -10.49 -21.94
CA PRO A 571 -17.86 -9.29 -22.76
C PRO A 571 -16.87 -9.18 -23.93
N LYS A 572 -17.41 -9.04 -25.14
CA LYS A 572 -16.61 -9.02 -26.38
C LYS A 572 -15.74 -7.77 -26.53
N TRP A 573 -16.20 -6.64 -26.01
CA TRP A 573 -15.49 -5.35 -26.17
C TRP A 573 -14.11 -5.35 -25.51
N PHE A 574 -13.85 -6.21 -24.51
CA PHE A 574 -12.51 -6.38 -23.92
C PHE A 574 -11.43 -6.74 -24.96
N GLN A 575 -11.80 -7.38 -26.07
CA GLN A 575 -10.88 -7.68 -27.18
C GLN A 575 -10.21 -6.41 -27.76
N THR A 576 -10.87 -5.26 -27.64
CA THR A 576 -10.38 -3.96 -28.14
C THR A 576 -9.35 -3.32 -27.21
N GLN A 577 -9.22 -3.77 -25.95
CA GLN A 577 -8.37 -3.16 -24.93
C GLN A 577 -6.94 -3.72 -25.03
N LYS A 578 -6.07 -3.06 -25.80
CA LYS A 578 -4.71 -3.57 -26.11
C LYS A 578 -3.65 -3.19 -25.06
N LYS A 579 -3.98 -2.26 -24.15
CA LYS A 579 -3.10 -1.78 -23.07
C LYS A 579 -3.44 -2.37 -21.70
N LEU A 580 -4.25 -3.42 -21.65
CA LEU A 580 -4.77 -4.00 -20.42
C LEU A 580 -3.67 -4.74 -19.64
N ASP A 581 -3.43 -4.28 -18.41
CA ASP A 581 -2.45 -4.85 -17.47
C ASP A 581 -3.15 -5.61 -16.33
N GLU A 582 -4.38 -5.18 -15.96
CA GLU A 582 -5.20 -5.77 -14.91
C GLU A 582 -6.67 -5.94 -15.34
N LEU A 583 -7.22 -7.14 -15.11
CA LEU A 583 -8.62 -7.48 -15.35
C LEU A 583 -9.19 -8.29 -14.17
N VAL A 584 -10.16 -7.71 -13.47
CA VAL A 584 -10.84 -8.31 -12.32
C VAL A 584 -12.33 -8.41 -12.60
N LEU A 585 -12.81 -9.63 -12.84
CA LEU A 585 -14.21 -9.98 -13.10
C LEU A 585 -14.71 -11.04 -12.12
N SER A 586 -14.15 -11.10 -10.91
CA SER A 586 -14.54 -12.08 -9.91
C SER A 586 -15.98 -11.90 -9.43
N ASN A 587 -16.71 -13.01 -9.21
CA ASN A 587 -18.11 -12.97 -8.76
C ASN A 587 -19.03 -12.13 -9.69
N ALA A 588 -18.75 -12.12 -11.00
CA ALA A 588 -19.45 -11.27 -11.97
C ALA A 588 -20.63 -11.95 -12.69
N SER A 589 -21.00 -13.16 -12.26
CA SER A 589 -22.04 -14.00 -12.88
C SER A 589 -21.77 -14.45 -14.32
N ILE A 590 -20.51 -14.37 -14.79
CA ILE A 590 -20.13 -14.74 -16.16
C ILE A 590 -20.19 -16.26 -16.32
N SER A 591 -20.65 -16.74 -17.48
CA SER A 591 -20.70 -18.16 -17.82
C SER A 591 -20.16 -18.46 -19.22
N GLY A 592 -20.05 -19.75 -19.54
CA GLY A 592 -19.52 -20.23 -20.83
C GLY A 592 -17.99 -20.34 -20.87
N PRO A 593 -17.41 -20.73 -22.02
CA PRO A 593 -15.97 -20.91 -22.14
C PRO A 593 -15.21 -19.60 -22.31
N LEU A 594 -13.91 -19.62 -21.98
CA LEU A 594 -13.01 -18.51 -22.31
C LEU A 594 -13.01 -18.25 -23.83
N PRO A 595 -13.21 -17.00 -24.30
CA PRO A 595 -13.26 -16.70 -25.73
C PRO A 595 -11.93 -16.96 -26.44
N THR A 596 -11.98 -17.40 -27.71
CA THR A 596 -10.77 -17.71 -28.50
C THR A 596 -9.88 -16.51 -28.78
N TRP A 597 -10.45 -15.29 -28.85
CA TRP A 597 -9.68 -14.07 -29.05
C TRP A 597 -8.84 -13.68 -27.83
N LEU A 598 -9.20 -14.13 -26.61
CA LEU A 598 -8.46 -13.83 -25.38
C LEU A 598 -7.03 -14.37 -25.49
N ARG A 599 -6.88 -15.52 -26.16
CA ARG A 599 -5.61 -16.16 -26.48
C ARG A 599 -4.61 -15.25 -27.20
N GLN A 600 -5.12 -14.34 -28.04
CA GLN A 600 -4.33 -13.45 -28.90
C GLN A 600 -3.98 -12.13 -28.20
N MET A 601 -4.49 -11.91 -26.99
CA MET A 601 -4.12 -10.73 -26.20
C MET A 601 -2.72 -10.91 -25.61
N ARG A 602 -2.07 -9.78 -25.32
CA ARG A 602 -0.88 -9.75 -24.47
C ARG A 602 -1.21 -10.38 -23.10
N ILE A 603 -0.20 -10.96 -22.44
CA ILE A 603 -0.35 -11.44 -21.07
C ILE A 603 -0.82 -10.28 -20.20
N ILE A 604 -1.99 -10.46 -19.57
CA ILE A 604 -2.53 -9.57 -18.56
C ILE A 604 -1.88 -9.95 -17.23
N SER A 605 -1.12 -9.04 -16.62
CA SER A 605 -0.32 -9.31 -15.41
C SER A 605 -1.18 -9.80 -14.26
N PHE A 606 -2.28 -9.09 -13.98
CA PHE A 606 -3.26 -9.46 -12.94
C PHE A 606 -4.58 -9.88 -13.59
N LEU A 607 -4.92 -11.17 -13.53
CA LEU A 607 -6.15 -11.71 -14.09
C LEU A 607 -6.93 -12.47 -13.03
N ASP A 608 -8.08 -11.93 -12.63
CA ASP A 608 -9.01 -12.56 -11.70
C ASP A 608 -10.37 -12.79 -12.36
N LEU A 609 -10.70 -14.06 -12.57
CA LEU A 609 -11.99 -14.53 -13.08
C LEU A 609 -12.69 -15.46 -12.09
N SER A 610 -12.29 -15.43 -10.82
CA SER A 610 -12.76 -16.35 -9.77
C SER A 610 -14.25 -16.21 -9.47
N TYR A 611 -14.85 -17.21 -8.83
CA TYR A 611 -16.26 -17.20 -8.38
C TYR A 611 -17.27 -16.94 -9.52
N ASN A 612 -17.05 -17.54 -10.69
CA ASN A 612 -17.94 -17.44 -11.84
C ASN A 612 -18.47 -18.83 -12.25
N LYS A 613 -19.16 -18.90 -13.40
CA LYS A 613 -19.66 -20.15 -14.00
C LYS A 613 -18.92 -20.46 -15.31
N LEU A 614 -17.67 -20.02 -15.44
CA LEU A 614 -16.86 -20.24 -16.63
C LEU A 614 -16.51 -21.73 -16.78
N ASN A 615 -16.52 -22.25 -18.01
CA ASN A 615 -16.33 -23.67 -18.28
C ASN A 615 -15.36 -23.94 -19.44
N GLY A 616 -15.22 -25.22 -19.82
CA GLY A 616 -14.32 -25.62 -20.91
C GLY A 616 -12.83 -25.58 -20.52
N PRO A 617 -11.93 -25.76 -21.49
CA PRO A 617 -10.49 -25.84 -21.24
C PRO A 617 -9.83 -24.46 -21.10
N LEU A 618 -8.71 -24.43 -20.36
CA LEU A 618 -7.88 -23.24 -20.15
C LEU A 618 -7.03 -22.83 -21.38
N THR A 619 -7.24 -23.45 -22.54
CA THR A 619 -6.40 -23.28 -23.75
C THR A 619 -6.48 -21.88 -24.39
N ASN A 620 -7.47 -21.08 -24.00
CA ASN A 620 -7.70 -19.74 -24.52
C ASN A 620 -7.18 -18.62 -23.60
N LEU A 621 -6.42 -18.93 -22.54
CA LEU A 621 -5.71 -17.91 -21.77
C LEU A 621 -4.72 -17.13 -22.66
N PRO A 622 -4.47 -15.84 -22.40
CA PRO A 622 -3.57 -15.01 -23.21
C PRO A 622 -2.15 -15.58 -23.27
N PHE A 623 -1.57 -15.65 -24.48
CA PHE A 623 -0.16 -16.04 -24.67
C PHE A 623 0.70 -14.82 -24.95
N GLY A 624 1.84 -14.74 -24.26
CA GLY A 624 2.83 -13.69 -24.49
C GLY A 624 3.53 -13.89 -25.83
N ASP A 625 3.91 -12.79 -26.47
CA ASP A 625 4.81 -12.84 -27.62
C ASP A 625 6.17 -13.41 -27.18
N PRO A 626 6.63 -14.56 -27.73
CA PRO A 626 7.92 -15.16 -27.39
C PRO A 626 9.13 -14.26 -27.67
N LEU A 627 8.96 -13.22 -28.50
CA LEU A 627 10.04 -12.33 -28.95
C LEU A 627 10.33 -11.18 -27.98
N ASN A 628 9.47 -10.91 -26.99
CA ASN A 628 9.62 -9.77 -26.08
C ASN A 628 9.98 -10.20 -24.65
N ARG A 629 11.15 -10.86 -24.51
CA ARG A 629 11.68 -11.38 -23.23
C ARG A 629 12.02 -10.31 -22.19
N TYR A 630 11.96 -9.03 -22.56
CA TYR A 630 12.43 -7.91 -21.73
C TYR A 630 11.33 -7.21 -20.91
N ILE A 631 10.06 -7.64 -20.98
CA ILE A 631 8.95 -6.95 -20.26
C ILE A 631 8.46 -7.71 -19.00
N ASN A 632 9.26 -8.63 -18.45
CA ASN A 632 8.97 -9.24 -17.15
C ASN A 632 9.41 -8.32 -15.98
N GLU A 633 9.02 -7.04 -16.00
CA GLU A 633 9.23 -6.12 -14.88
C GLU A 633 8.10 -6.20 -13.83
N TYR A 634 6.98 -6.86 -14.14
CA TYR A 634 5.82 -6.94 -13.26
C TYR A 634 5.51 -8.39 -12.85
N MET A 635 5.41 -8.62 -11.54
CA MET A 635 4.96 -9.90 -10.97
C MET A 635 3.48 -10.11 -11.29
N GLY A 636 3.12 -11.29 -11.80
CA GLY A 636 1.77 -11.60 -12.27
C GLY A 636 0.98 -12.47 -11.32
N SER A 637 -0.34 -12.32 -11.32
CA SER A 637 -1.29 -13.13 -10.53
C SER A 637 -2.42 -13.67 -11.40
N LEU A 638 -2.77 -14.94 -11.21
CA LEU A 638 -3.84 -15.62 -11.94
C LEU A 638 -4.78 -16.33 -10.97
N TYR A 639 -6.00 -15.81 -10.86
CA TYR A 639 -7.08 -16.32 -10.01
C TYR A 639 -8.23 -16.84 -10.88
N LEU A 640 -8.41 -18.16 -10.91
CA LEU A 640 -9.47 -18.84 -11.66
C LEU A 640 -10.34 -19.73 -10.77
N GLN A 641 -10.21 -19.59 -9.44
CA GLN A 641 -10.85 -20.47 -8.48
C GLN A 641 -12.37 -20.41 -8.52
N ASN A 642 -13.00 -21.50 -8.11
CA ASN A 642 -14.45 -21.62 -7.98
C ASN A 642 -15.19 -21.33 -9.31
N ASN A 643 -14.86 -22.15 -10.31
CA ASN A 643 -15.44 -22.14 -11.66
C ASN A 643 -15.74 -23.60 -12.10
N LEU A 644 -16.03 -23.80 -13.39
CA LEU A 644 -16.34 -25.09 -14.01
C LEU A 644 -15.31 -25.49 -15.08
N PHE A 645 -14.08 -24.96 -15.02
CA PHE A 645 -13.02 -25.27 -15.98
C PHE A 645 -12.68 -26.75 -15.96
N ASN A 646 -12.46 -27.35 -17.14
CA ASN A 646 -12.21 -28.78 -17.30
C ASN A 646 -11.02 -29.06 -18.24
N GLY A 647 -10.69 -30.35 -18.41
CA GLY A 647 -9.55 -30.77 -19.22
C GLY A 647 -8.22 -30.65 -18.48
N LEU A 648 -7.12 -30.56 -19.23
CA LEU A 648 -5.75 -30.55 -18.68
C LEU A 648 -5.27 -29.12 -18.38
N ILE A 649 -4.34 -28.98 -17.43
CA ILE A 649 -3.55 -27.75 -17.29
C ILE A 649 -2.70 -27.57 -18.56
N PRO A 650 -2.91 -26.51 -19.36
CA PRO A 650 -2.28 -26.40 -20.67
C PRO A 650 -0.81 -25.99 -20.53
N ARG A 651 0.07 -26.56 -21.38
CA ARG A 651 1.50 -26.22 -21.40
C ARG A 651 1.80 -24.74 -21.62
N SER A 652 0.84 -24.05 -22.20
CA SER A 652 0.95 -22.66 -22.55
C SER A 652 0.78 -21.73 -21.33
N LEU A 653 0.27 -22.24 -20.19
CA LEU A 653 0.38 -21.56 -18.89
C LEU A 653 1.85 -21.34 -18.49
N CYS A 654 2.73 -22.28 -18.87
CA CYS A 654 4.15 -22.26 -18.56
C CYS A 654 4.94 -21.13 -19.25
N THR A 655 4.30 -20.32 -20.12
CA THR A 655 4.92 -19.13 -20.72
C THR A 655 4.82 -17.89 -19.83
N ARG A 656 4.03 -17.93 -18.75
CA ARG A 656 3.85 -16.81 -17.81
C ARG A 656 4.97 -16.80 -16.76
N THR A 657 6.22 -16.65 -17.19
CA THR A 657 7.40 -16.86 -16.30
C THR A 657 7.47 -15.90 -15.11
N GLY A 658 6.86 -14.72 -15.20
CA GLY A 658 6.74 -13.76 -14.08
C GLY A 658 5.56 -14.03 -13.12
N LEU A 659 4.87 -15.17 -13.23
CA LEU A 659 3.73 -15.51 -12.36
C LEU A 659 4.20 -15.79 -10.94
N GLU A 660 3.60 -15.09 -9.98
CA GLU A 660 3.82 -15.22 -8.55
C GLU A 660 2.70 -16.04 -7.88
N ILE A 661 1.44 -15.77 -8.23
CA ILE A 661 0.27 -16.44 -7.68
C ILE A 661 -0.46 -17.21 -8.77
N LEU A 662 -0.69 -18.50 -8.53
CA LEU A 662 -1.49 -19.37 -9.35
C LEU A 662 -2.56 -20.07 -8.51
N ASP A 663 -3.83 -19.66 -8.68
CA ASP A 663 -4.97 -20.32 -8.06
C ASP A 663 -5.92 -20.88 -9.14
N LEU A 664 -5.96 -22.21 -9.24
CA LEU A 664 -6.86 -22.97 -10.11
C LEU A 664 -7.86 -23.82 -9.30
N SER A 665 -8.02 -23.53 -8.00
CA SER A 665 -8.78 -24.38 -7.09
C SER A 665 -10.27 -24.44 -7.38
N LYS A 666 -10.97 -25.44 -6.83
CA LYS A 666 -12.44 -25.60 -6.93
C LYS A 666 -12.92 -25.54 -8.40
N ASN A 667 -12.34 -26.40 -9.23
CA ASN A 667 -12.65 -26.55 -10.66
C ASN A 667 -12.84 -28.04 -11.02
N ARG A 668 -12.89 -28.37 -12.31
CA ARG A 668 -13.02 -29.76 -12.83
C ARG A 668 -11.80 -30.17 -13.68
N LEU A 669 -10.62 -29.62 -13.37
CA LEU A 669 -9.39 -29.94 -14.09
C LEU A 669 -8.98 -31.39 -13.82
N THR A 670 -8.32 -32.01 -14.79
CA THR A 670 -7.96 -33.43 -14.78
C THR A 670 -6.53 -33.65 -15.25
N GLY A 671 -6.02 -34.87 -15.07
CA GLY A 671 -4.69 -35.27 -15.55
C GLY A 671 -3.57 -34.86 -14.59
N ILE A 672 -2.33 -34.91 -15.09
CA ILE A 672 -1.12 -34.70 -14.29
C ILE A 672 -0.67 -33.23 -14.26
N ILE A 673 0.11 -32.87 -13.24
CA ILE A 673 0.83 -31.59 -13.19
C ILE A 673 1.90 -31.57 -14.30
N PRO A 674 1.87 -30.63 -15.26
CA PRO A 674 2.78 -30.65 -16.40
C PRO A 674 4.20 -30.21 -16.03
N ASN A 675 5.20 -30.94 -16.55
CA ASN A 675 6.63 -30.70 -16.26
C ASN A 675 7.13 -29.29 -16.61
N CYS A 676 6.45 -28.58 -17.52
CA CYS A 676 6.86 -27.23 -17.88
C CYS A 676 6.59 -26.18 -16.80
N LEU A 677 5.84 -26.50 -15.74
CA LEU A 677 5.64 -25.55 -14.62
C LEU A 677 6.95 -25.18 -13.93
N LEU A 678 8.02 -25.98 -14.08
CA LEU A 678 9.38 -25.61 -13.67
C LEU A 678 9.86 -24.26 -14.25
N ASN A 679 9.25 -23.78 -15.33
CA ASN A 679 9.55 -22.47 -15.91
C ASN A 679 9.02 -21.28 -15.07
N LEU A 680 8.10 -21.52 -14.13
CA LEU A 680 7.45 -20.49 -13.30
C LEU A 680 8.29 -20.20 -12.04
N GLN A 681 9.48 -19.62 -12.24
CA GLN A 681 10.50 -19.49 -11.19
C GLN A 681 10.20 -18.46 -10.11
N HIS A 682 9.19 -17.61 -10.32
CA HIS A 682 8.78 -16.56 -9.38
C HIS A 682 7.57 -16.93 -8.51
N LEU A 683 7.06 -18.16 -8.60
CA LEU A 683 5.88 -18.57 -7.81
C LEU A 683 6.13 -18.48 -6.30
N SER A 684 5.28 -17.72 -5.62
CA SER A 684 5.17 -17.69 -4.16
C SER A 684 3.99 -18.54 -3.67
N MET A 685 2.95 -18.70 -4.49
CA MET A 685 1.73 -19.44 -4.16
C MET A 685 1.22 -20.30 -5.31
N MET A 686 0.95 -21.57 -5.02
CA MET A 686 0.39 -22.53 -5.97
C MET A 686 -0.76 -23.32 -5.31
N ILE A 687 -1.99 -23.02 -5.73
CA ILE A 687 -3.22 -23.63 -5.22
C ILE A 687 -3.94 -24.35 -6.36
N LEU A 688 -3.95 -25.68 -6.30
CA LEU A 688 -4.62 -26.56 -7.27
C LEU A 688 -5.71 -27.44 -6.63
N SER A 689 -6.16 -27.08 -5.44
CA SER A 689 -7.06 -27.89 -4.63
C SER A 689 -8.44 -28.08 -5.22
N SER A 690 -9.17 -29.11 -4.80
CA SER A 690 -10.55 -29.38 -5.21
C SER A 690 -10.72 -29.45 -6.73
N ASN A 691 -9.98 -30.36 -7.35
CA ASN A 691 -10.02 -30.70 -8.77
C ASN A 691 -10.03 -32.24 -8.93
N GLY A 692 -9.89 -32.73 -10.17
CA GLY A 692 -9.69 -34.15 -10.49
C GLY A 692 -8.27 -34.45 -10.99
N LEU A 693 -7.26 -33.72 -10.50
CA LEU A 693 -5.87 -33.95 -10.88
C LEU A 693 -5.38 -35.28 -10.31
N SER A 694 -4.51 -35.97 -11.03
CA SER A 694 -4.11 -37.35 -10.72
C SER A 694 -2.63 -37.60 -10.93
N GLY A 695 -2.18 -38.81 -10.60
CA GLY A 695 -0.79 -39.26 -10.76
C GLY A 695 0.09 -38.90 -9.56
N VAL A 696 1.40 -39.02 -9.71
CA VAL A 696 2.37 -38.72 -8.64
C VAL A 696 2.75 -37.24 -8.64
N ILE A 697 3.09 -36.69 -7.47
CA ILE A 697 3.72 -35.37 -7.37
C ILE A 697 5.09 -35.42 -8.09
N PRO A 698 5.31 -34.60 -9.14
CA PRO A 698 6.59 -34.60 -9.83
C PRO A 698 7.74 -34.03 -8.96
N SER A 699 8.92 -34.65 -9.03
CA SER A 699 10.09 -34.21 -8.25
C SER A 699 10.57 -32.80 -8.58
N PHE A 700 10.31 -32.29 -9.79
CA PHE A 700 10.68 -30.93 -10.18
C PHE A 700 9.98 -29.86 -9.33
N LEU A 701 8.84 -30.15 -8.69
CA LEU A 701 8.13 -29.18 -7.84
C LEU A 701 8.99 -28.73 -6.67
N GLY A 702 9.89 -29.59 -6.18
CA GLY A 702 10.89 -29.19 -5.18
C GLY A 702 11.89 -28.13 -5.64
N ARG A 703 11.92 -27.81 -6.94
CA ARG A 703 12.84 -26.87 -7.57
C ARG A 703 12.12 -25.78 -8.37
N ILE A 704 10.81 -25.66 -8.25
CA ILE A 704 10.02 -24.73 -9.05
C ILE A 704 10.36 -23.27 -8.74
N SER A 705 10.38 -22.91 -7.45
CA SER A 705 10.78 -21.59 -6.98
C SER A 705 11.30 -21.67 -5.54
N PRO A 706 12.39 -20.96 -5.20
CA PRO A 706 12.82 -20.82 -3.82
C PRO A 706 11.89 -19.94 -2.97
N ALA A 707 11.01 -19.15 -3.60
CA ALA A 707 10.07 -18.26 -2.94
C ALA A 707 8.72 -18.93 -2.60
N LEU A 708 8.49 -20.17 -3.04
CA LEU A 708 7.21 -20.86 -2.83
C LEU A 708 6.95 -21.05 -1.33
N SER A 709 5.93 -20.36 -0.84
CA SER A 709 5.51 -20.33 0.55
C SER A 709 4.22 -21.13 0.77
N TRP A 710 3.34 -21.17 -0.23
CA TRP A 710 2.04 -21.83 -0.13
C TRP A 710 1.87 -22.88 -1.23
N LEU A 711 1.77 -24.15 -0.83
CA LEU A 711 1.47 -25.27 -1.72
C LEU A 711 0.20 -25.99 -1.24
N ASN A 712 -0.87 -25.87 -2.01
CA ASN A 712 -2.14 -26.55 -1.72
C ASN A 712 -2.58 -27.43 -2.90
N LEU A 713 -2.61 -28.74 -2.67
CA LEU A 713 -3.01 -29.78 -3.63
C LEU A 713 -4.18 -30.63 -3.11
N ASN A 714 -4.86 -30.18 -2.05
CA ASN A 714 -5.85 -30.99 -1.35
C ASN A 714 -7.09 -31.30 -2.22
N ASN A 715 -7.83 -32.37 -1.91
CA ASN A 715 -9.05 -32.77 -2.60
C ASN A 715 -8.83 -32.98 -4.11
N ASN A 716 -7.99 -33.98 -4.43
CA ASN A 716 -7.64 -34.43 -5.77
C ASN A 716 -7.48 -35.97 -5.76
N SER A 717 -6.94 -36.55 -6.83
CA SER A 717 -6.67 -37.99 -6.99
C SER A 717 -5.17 -38.28 -7.13
N PHE A 718 -4.31 -37.54 -6.42
CA PHE A 718 -2.87 -37.79 -6.44
C PHE A 718 -2.50 -39.06 -5.67
N THR A 719 -1.54 -39.81 -6.19
CA THR A 719 -1.11 -41.11 -5.66
C THR A 719 0.40 -41.17 -5.42
N GLY A 720 0.90 -42.29 -4.89
CA GLY A 720 2.32 -42.55 -4.69
C GLY A 720 2.87 -41.97 -3.38
N GLU A 721 4.20 -42.01 -3.23
CA GLU A 721 4.88 -41.45 -2.05
C GLU A 721 5.30 -39.98 -2.30
N LEU A 722 5.51 -39.22 -1.22
CA LEU A 722 5.97 -37.83 -1.32
C LEU A 722 7.46 -37.77 -1.75
N PRO A 723 7.79 -37.05 -2.84
CA PRO A 723 9.16 -36.99 -3.34
C PRO A 723 10.09 -36.18 -2.41
N GLN A 724 11.30 -36.70 -2.19
CA GLN A 724 12.35 -36.09 -1.35
C GLN A 724 12.67 -34.63 -1.73
N ASP A 725 12.53 -34.29 -3.02
CA ASP A 725 12.83 -32.96 -3.56
C ASP A 725 11.94 -31.86 -2.98
N LEU A 726 10.71 -32.15 -2.52
CA LEU A 726 9.86 -31.15 -1.86
C LEU A 726 10.53 -30.55 -0.62
N GLY A 727 11.41 -31.30 0.04
CA GLY A 727 12.19 -30.79 1.17
C GLY A 727 13.21 -29.69 0.81
N LYS A 728 13.34 -29.30 -0.47
CA LYS A 728 14.15 -28.14 -0.92
C LYS A 728 13.37 -26.82 -0.88
N LEU A 729 12.06 -26.86 -0.67
CA LEU A 729 11.20 -25.68 -0.61
C LEU A 729 11.23 -25.05 0.79
N HIS A 730 12.37 -24.49 1.17
CA HIS A 730 12.62 -23.98 2.53
C HIS A 730 11.74 -22.80 2.95
N ALA A 731 11.10 -22.12 1.99
CA ALA A 731 10.20 -21.01 2.24
C ALA A 731 8.76 -21.44 2.61
N LEU A 732 8.41 -22.74 2.49
CA LEU A 732 7.05 -23.22 2.75
C LEU A 732 6.57 -22.88 4.16
N THR A 733 5.42 -22.20 4.22
CA THR A 733 4.61 -21.92 5.40
C THR A 733 3.35 -22.79 5.42
N VAL A 734 2.78 -23.09 4.25
CA VAL A 734 1.58 -23.93 4.11
C VAL A 734 1.86 -25.11 3.16
N LEU A 735 1.64 -26.31 3.66
CA LEU A 735 1.63 -27.54 2.88
C LEU A 735 0.33 -28.31 3.15
N ASP A 736 -0.61 -28.23 2.22
CA ASP A 736 -1.87 -28.97 2.27
C ASP A 736 -1.95 -29.99 1.13
N LEU A 737 -1.88 -31.26 1.50
CA LEU A 737 -1.95 -32.44 0.62
C LEU A 737 -3.14 -33.35 1.01
N GLY A 738 -4.09 -32.84 1.78
CA GLY A 738 -5.23 -33.60 2.29
C GLY A 738 -6.16 -34.14 1.19
N ASP A 739 -7.08 -35.06 1.54
CA ASP A 739 -8.08 -35.64 0.64
C ASP A 739 -7.46 -36.13 -0.70
N ASN A 740 -6.51 -37.06 -0.62
CA ASN A 740 -5.84 -37.64 -1.79
C ASN A 740 -5.61 -39.15 -1.56
N GLU A 741 -4.87 -39.79 -2.45
CA GLU A 741 -4.52 -41.21 -2.39
C GLU A 741 -3.01 -41.42 -2.12
N PHE A 742 -2.35 -40.47 -1.43
CA PHE A 742 -0.93 -40.58 -1.11
C PHE A 742 -0.67 -41.76 -0.16
N SER A 743 0.47 -42.41 -0.34
CA SER A 743 0.86 -43.62 0.38
C SER A 743 2.31 -43.54 0.89
N GLY A 744 2.79 -44.60 1.53
CA GLY A 744 4.13 -44.63 2.12
C GLY A 744 4.17 -44.03 3.53
N LYS A 745 5.35 -43.64 3.99
CA LYS A 745 5.55 -43.04 5.33
C LYS A 745 5.56 -41.52 5.24
N ILE A 746 5.13 -40.83 6.30
CA ILE A 746 5.38 -39.39 6.45
C ILE A 746 6.90 -39.17 6.47
N PRO A 747 7.48 -38.42 5.51
CA PRO A 747 8.92 -38.28 5.43
C PRO A 747 9.53 -37.41 6.53
N LYS A 748 10.71 -37.78 7.02
CA LYS A 748 11.42 -37.03 8.06
C LYS A 748 11.81 -35.61 7.63
N TRP A 749 12.02 -35.40 6.33
CA TRP A 749 12.46 -34.11 5.78
C TRP A 749 11.45 -32.99 5.98
N ILE A 750 10.17 -33.28 6.21
CA ILE A 750 9.15 -32.25 6.54
C ILE A 750 9.60 -31.49 7.80
N GLY A 751 9.96 -32.24 8.85
CA GLY A 751 10.48 -31.65 10.08
C GLY A 751 11.92 -31.19 10.01
N GLU A 752 12.78 -31.88 9.24
CA GLU A 752 14.21 -31.55 9.19
C GLU A 752 14.53 -30.36 8.29
N LYS A 753 13.70 -30.06 7.28
CA LYS A 753 14.02 -29.08 6.23
C LYS A 753 13.01 -27.95 6.05
N LEU A 754 11.74 -28.14 6.39
CA LEU A 754 10.68 -27.11 6.25
C LEU A 754 10.50 -26.32 7.54
N THR A 755 11.55 -25.62 7.98
CA THR A 755 11.57 -24.97 9.31
C THR A 755 10.61 -23.77 9.46
N ARG A 756 10.06 -23.26 8.35
CA ARG A 756 9.07 -22.17 8.33
C ARG A 756 7.62 -22.64 8.33
N LEU A 757 7.39 -23.95 8.33
CA LEU A 757 6.05 -24.52 8.19
C LEU A 757 5.15 -24.15 9.38
N MET A 758 3.99 -23.59 9.06
CA MET A 758 2.93 -23.21 9.98
C MET A 758 1.72 -24.14 9.86
N VAL A 759 1.38 -24.55 8.64
CA VAL A 759 0.25 -25.44 8.37
C VAL A 759 0.75 -26.70 7.67
N LEU A 760 0.56 -27.85 8.31
CA LEU A 760 0.77 -29.16 7.71
C LEU A 760 -0.53 -29.95 7.72
N ARG A 761 -1.05 -30.24 6.52
CA ARG A 761 -2.24 -31.06 6.35
C ARG A 761 -1.99 -32.23 5.41
N LEU A 762 -2.15 -33.43 5.95
CA LEU A 762 -2.05 -34.72 5.25
C LEU A 762 -3.32 -35.55 5.44
N HIS A 763 -4.40 -34.90 5.89
CA HIS A 763 -5.65 -35.55 6.27
C HIS A 763 -6.22 -36.42 5.15
N LYS A 764 -6.86 -37.54 5.50
CA LYS A 764 -7.61 -38.40 4.56
C LYS A 764 -6.76 -38.84 3.36
N ASN A 765 -5.72 -39.60 3.67
CA ASN A 765 -4.79 -40.23 2.73
C ASN A 765 -4.53 -41.68 3.17
N ASN A 766 -3.56 -42.34 2.53
CA ASN A 766 -3.14 -43.71 2.83
C ASN A 766 -1.74 -43.76 3.47
N PHE A 767 -1.32 -42.72 4.21
CA PHE A 767 -0.02 -42.70 4.90
C PHE A 767 0.04 -43.75 6.00
N SER A 768 1.20 -44.38 6.16
CA SER A 768 1.43 -45.49 7.09
C SER A 768 2.73 -45.30 7.89
N GLY A 769 3.00 -46.22 8.82
CA GLY A 769 4.18 -46.13 9.69
C GLY A 769 3.98 -45.17 10.86
N ARG A 770 5.09 -44.82 11.52
CA ARG A 770 5.06 -43.97 12.73
C ARG A 770 5.10 -42.49 12.38
N ILE A 771 4.46 -41.67 13.22
CA ILE A 771 4.61 -40.22 13.19
C ILE A 771 6.10 -39.86 13.40
N PRO A 772 6.77 -39.15 12.48
CA PRO A 772 8.19 -38.82 12.61
C PRO A 772 8.45 -37.85 13.75
N GLN A 773 9.43 -38.17 14.60
CA GLN A 773 9.88 -37.28 15.68
C GLN A 773 10.49 -35.97 15.15
N SER A 774 10.93 -35.95 13.89
CA SER A 774 11.47 -34.72 13.28
C SER A 774 10.43 -33.61 13.18
N LEU A 775 9.12 -33.90 13.16
CA LEU A 775 8.07 -32.88 13.14
C LEU A 775 8.13 -31.93 14.35
N CYS A 776 8.69 -32.39 15.47
CA CYS A 776 8.91 -31.56 16.65
C CYS A 776 9.89 -30.39 16.39
N LYS A 777 10.68 -30.44 15.31
CA LYS A 777 11.58 -29.34 14.92
C LYS A 777 10.85 -28.18 14.23
N ASN A 778 9.60 -28.34 13.79
CA ASN A 778 8.83 -27.27 13.19
C ASN A 778 8.22 -26.38 14.29
N SER A 779 9.06 -25.56 14.92
CA SER A 779 8.65 -24.71 16.04
C SER A 779 7.61 -23.65 15.70
N ARG A 780 7.31 -23.43 14.41
CA ARG A 780 6.29 -22.49 13.92
C ARG A 780 4.94 -23.13 13.60
N LEU A 781 4.80 -24.45 13.75
CA LEU A 781 3.53 -25.11 13.47
C LEU A 781 2.41 -24.53 14.32
N GLN A 782 1.31 -24.25 13.65
CA GLN A 782 0.05 -23.75 14.16
C GLN A 782 -1.08 -24.76 13.90
N ILE A 783 -1.03 -25.45 12.75
CA ILE A 783 -1.99 -26.49 12.37
C ILE A 783 -1.23 -27.77 12.01
N LEU A 784 -1.58 -28.86 12.69
CA LEU A 784 -1.14 -30.22 12.36
C LEU A 784 -2.36 -31.13 12.18
N ASP A 785 -2.64 -31.49 10.94
CA ASP A 785 -3.78 -32.33 10.58
C ASP A 785 -3.29 -33.55 9.78
N ILE A 786 -3.21 -34.70 10.45
CA ILE A 786 -2.81 -35.99 9.85
C ILE A 786 -3.88 -37.07 10.07
N ALA A 787 -5.12 -36.62 10.28
CA ALA A 787 -6.26 -37.47 10.52
C ALA A 787 -6.59 -38.39 9.33
N HIS A 788 -7.39 -39.44 9.56
CA HIS A 788 -7.86 -40.36 8.51
C HIS A 788 -6.72 -40.94 7.67
N ASN A 789 -5.78 -41.62 8.34
CA ASN A 789 -4.65 -42.30 7.71
C ASN A 789 -4.45 -43.70 8.34
N ASN A 790 -3.38 -44.39 7.96
CA ASN A 790 -2.98 -45.70 8.49
C ASN A 790 -1.79 -45.61 9.45
N LEU A 791 -1.65 -44.50 10.18
CA LEU A 791 -0.51 -44.26 11.08
C LEU A 791 -0.57 -45.15 12.31
N ILE A 792 0.58 -45.64 12.74
CA ILE A 792 0.75 -46.57 13.87
C ILE A 792 1.76 -46.02 14.89
N GLY A 793 1.84 -46.66 16.05
CA GLY A 793 2.78 -46.28 17.10
C GLY A 793 2.23 -45.20 18.03
N GLN A 794 3.10 -44.62 18.83
CA GLN A 794 2.72 -43.64 19.86
C GLN A 794 2.73 -42.22 19.32
N VAL A 795 1.91 -41.35 19.91
CA VAL A 795 2.01 -39.90 19.74
C VAL A 795 3.36 -39.43 20.29
N PRO A 796 4.20 -38.72 19.52
CA PRO A 796 5.50 -38.26 19.99
C PRO A 796 5.38 -37.31 21.20
N ARG A 797 6.10 -37.62 22.28
CA ARG A 797 6.12 -36.76 23.48
C ARG A 797 6.63 -35.35 23.20
N CYS A 798 7.57 -35.19 22.27
CA CYS A 798 8.10 -33.89 21.88
C CYS A 798 7.09 -32.98 21.16
N PHE A 799 5.86 -33.42 20.90
CA PHE A 799 4.81 -32.50 20.43
C PHE A 799 4.52 -31.39 21.45
N GLY A 800 4.79 -31.61 22.74
CA GLY A 800 4.78 -30.54 23.74
C GLY A 800 5.81 -29.42 23.53
N GLU A 801 6.78 -29.61 22.61
CA GLU A 801 7.82 -28.64 22.24
C GLU A 801 7.46 -27.84 20.97
N LEU A 802 6.25 -27.98 20.43
CA LEU A 802 5.76 -27.17 19.31
C LEU A 802 5.45 -25.74 19.78
N TYR A 803 6.49 -24.93 19.95
CA TYR A 803 6.43 -23.58 20.53
C TYR A 803 5.39 -22.66 19.87
N GLY A 804 5.14 -22.80 18.57
CA GLY A 804 4.11 -22.04 17.85
C GLY A 804 2.69 -22.23 18.41
N MET A 805 2.41 -23.39 19.03
CA MET A 805 1.15 -23.69 19.72
C MET A 805 1.20 -23.41 21.24
N VAL A 806 2.26 -22.76 21.73
CA VAL A 806 2.47 -22.41 23.15
C VAL A 806 2.55 -20.89 23.35
N GLU A 807 3.36 -20.20 22.53
CA GLU A 807 3.60 -18.75 22.62
C GLU A 807 3.75 -18.16 21.22
N ALA A 808 2.74 -17.43 20.74
CA ALA A 808 2.78 -16.79 19.43
C ALA A 808 3.47 -15.42 19.55
N SER A 809 4.56 -15.20 18.78
CA SER A 809 5.21 -13.89 18.76
C SER A 809 4.30 -12.86 18.05
N HIS A 810 4.01 -11.72 18.70
CA HIS A 810 3.19 -10.66 18.12
C HIS A 810 3.80 -10.04 16.83
N GLN A 811 5.08 -10.29 16.54
CA GLN A 811 5.75 -9.87 15.31
C GLN A 811 5.56 -10.86 14.14
N ASP A 812 5.44 -12.17 14.39
CA ASP A 812 5.19 -13.16 13.33
C ASP A 812 3.75 -13.07 12.78
N ILE A 813 2.77 -12.63 13.59
CA ILE A 813 1.38 -12.38 13.16
C ILE A 813 1.28 -11.15 12.23
N ARG A 814 2.16 -10.15 12.39
CA ARG A 814 2.17 -8.92 11.55
C ARG A 814 3.08 -9.02 10.32
N ASN A 815 4.18 -9.76 10.40
CA ASN A 815 5.10 -9.99 9.27
C ASN A 815 4.75 -11.21 8.42
N GLY A 816 4.03 -12.19 8.98
CA GLY A 816 3.37 -13.28 8.25
C GLY A 816 2.02 -12.85 7.69
N SER A 817 1.91 -11.60 7.25
CA SER A 817 0.71 -11.11 6.57
C SER A 817 0.49 -11.98 5.34
N PHE A 818 -0.43 -12.93 5.47
CA PHE A 818 -1.23 -13.51 4.40
C PHE A 818 -1.94 -12.34 3.69
N SER A 819 -1.16 -11.55 2.94
CA SER A 819 -1.56 -10.24 2.47
C SER A 819 -2.41 -10.42 1.21
N SER A 820 -3.65 -9.95 1.31
CA SER A 820 -4.68 -9.83 0.26
C SER A 820 -5.55 -11.07 0.01
N SER A 821 -6.79 -10.95 0.52
CA SER A 821 -8.06 -11.60 0.13
C SER A 821 -8.03 -12.99 -0.53
N ASP A 822 -8.59 -13.96 0.20
CA ASP A 822 -9.09 -15.28 -0.23
C ASP A 822 -8.19 -16.50 -0.04
N GLU A 823 -7.13 -16.39 0.77
CA GLU A 823 -6.41 -17.56 1.26
C GLU A 823 -7.28 -18.37 2.24
N ASN A 824 -7.39 -19.69 2.04
CA ASN A 824 -8.27 -20.54 2.84
C ASN A 824 -7.63 -21.88 3.25
N VAL A 825 -7.91 -22.30 4.47
CA VAL A 825 -7.55 -23.64 4.98
C VAL A 825 -8.78 -24.24 5.63
N ILE A 826 -9.11 -25.48 5.28
CA ILE A 826 -10.22 -26.22 5.89
C ILE A 826 -9.71 -26.85 7.19
N GLN A 827 -10.50 -26.89 8.26
CA GLN A 827 -10.17 -27.59 9.51
C GLN A 827 -11.40 -28.26 10.09
N VAL A 828 -11.24 -29.47 10.64
CA VAL A 828 -12.29 -30.15 11.39
C VAL A 828 -12.30 -29.61 12.81
N ILE A 829 -13.33 -28.84 13.15
CA ILE A 829 -13.54 -28.30 14.50
C ILE A 829 -15.01 -28.54 14.86
N LYS A 830 -15.27 -29.07 16.06
CA LYS A 830 -16.61 -29.52 16.50
C LYS A 830 -17.24 -30.61 15.61
N GLY A 831 -16.41 -31.47 15.02
CA GLY A 831 -16.87 -32.52 14.10
C GLY A 831 -17.45 -32.00 12.79
N SER A 832 -17.13 -30.75 12.38
CA SER A 832 -17.55 -30.16 11.11
C SER A 832 -16.35 -29.56 10.37
N ASP A 833 -16.37 -29.64 9.03
CA ASP A 833 -15.39 -28.96 8.17
C ASP A 833 -15.66 -27.46 8.14
N LEU A 834 -14.71 -26.66 8.65
CA LEU A 834 -14.78 -25.21 8.67
C LEU A 834 -13.68 -24.62 7.78
N GLU A 835 -14.06 -23.71 6.89
CA GLU A 835 -13.14 -22.99 5.99
C GLU A 835 -12.69 -21.69 6.66
N TYR A 836 -11.40 -21.58 6.97
CA TYR A 836 -10.79 -20.42 7.62
C TYR A 836 -10.01 -19.61 6.61
N SER A 837 -10.32 -18.32 6.52
CA SER A 837 -9.59 -17.35 5.67
C SER A 837 -9.03 -16.20 6.49
N LYS A 838 -9.79 -15.11 6.65
CA LYS A 838 -9.38 -13.88 7.38
C LYS A 838 -9.06 -14.09 8.85
N THR A 839 -9.39 -15.26 9.41
CA THR A 839 -9.14 -15.61 10.81
C THR A 839 -8.17 -16.77 10.94
N LEU A 840 -7.46 -17.16 9.88
CA LEU A 840 -6.52 -18.28 9.88
C LEU A 840 -5.46 -18.12 10.98
N ASP A 841 -4.97 -16.90 11.22
CA ASP A 841 -3.99 -16.57 12.26
C ASP A 841 -4.45 -16.88 13.69
N LEU A 842 -5.76 -17.09 13.90
CA LEU A 842 -6.35 -17.40 15.20
C LEU A 842 -6.60 -18.91 15.41
N VAL A 843 -6.34 -19.75 14.40
CA VAL A 843 -6.72 -21.16 14.42
C VAL A 843 -5.52 -22.03 14.76
N PHE A 844 -5.45 -22.50 16.00
CA PHE A 844 -4.45 -23.48 16.43
C PHE A 844 -5.13 -24.83 16.60
N ASN A 845 -4.80 -25.81 15.76
CA ASN A 845 -5.51 -27.08 15.75
C ASN A 845 -4.57 -28.28 15.58
N MET A 846 -4.87 -29.37 16.30
CA MET A 846 -4.20 -30.64 16.14
C MET A 846 -5.22 -31.76 15.97
N ASP A 847 -5.24 -32.37 14.77
CA ASP A 847 -6.11 -33.50 14.46
C ASP A 847 -5.27 -34.74 14.06
N LEU A 848 -5.30 -35.75 14.94
CA LEU A 848 -4.65 -37.05 14.76
C LEU A 848 -5.68 -38.20 14.69
N SER A 849 -6.96 -37.87 14.53
CA SER A 849 -8.06 -38.82 14.61
C SER A 849 -8.07 -39.86 13.48
N SER A 850 -8.86 -40.92 13.66
CA SER A 850 -9.07 -41.95 12.64
C SER A 850 -7.75 -42.54 12.11
N ASN A 851 -6.92 -43.03 13.03
CA ASN A 851 -5.65 -43.69 12.75
C ASN A 851 -5.55 -44.99 13.58
N LYS A 852 -4.37 -45.60 13.63
CA LYS A 852 -4.09 -46.82 14.41
C LYS A 852 -3.08 -46.53 15.54
N LEU A 853 -3.14 -45.33 16.12
CA LEU A 853 -2.22 -44.89 17.16
C LEU A 853 -2.47 -45.66 18.46
N VAL A 854 -1.41 -45.99 19.18
CA VAL A 854 -1.41 -46.82 20.39
C VAL A 854 -0.62 -46.15 21.52
N GLY A 855 -0.73 -46.67 22.74
CA GLY A 855 -0.03 -46.14 23.90
C GLY A 855 -0.82 -45.04 24.61
N GLN A 856 -0.16 -44.31 25.50
CA GLN A 856 -0.81 -43.26 26.31
C GLN A 856 -0.79 -41.91 25.59
N ILE A 857 -1.75 -41.04 25.93
CA ILE A 857 -1.71 -39.62 25.57
C ILE A 857 -0.53 -39.00 26.36
N PRO A 858 0.49 -38.42 25.69
CA PRO A 858 1.62 -37.78 26.37
C PRO A 858 1.16 -36.63 27.29
N GLU A 859 1.70 -36.57 28.51
CA GLU A 859 1.45 -35.44 29.42
C GLU A 859 2.02 -34.13 28.82
N GLU A 860 3.13 -34.24 28.09
CA GLU A 860 3.78 -33.13 27.40
C GLU A 860 2.85 -32.45 26.38
N LEU A 861 1.86 -33.15 25.82
CA LEU A 861 0.92 -32.53 24.87
C LEU A 861 0.05 -31.45 25.54
N MET A 862 -0.14 -31.51 26.86
CA MET A 862 -0.96 -30.57 27.62
C MET A 862 -0.28 -29.21 27.82
N THR A 863 0.96 -29.03 27.37
CA THR A 863 1.67 -27.75 27.40
C THR A 863 1.23 -26.79 26.28
N LEU A 864 0.56 -27.30 25.25
CA LEU A 864 0.12 -26.56 24.07
C LEU A 864 -1.08 -25.66 24.39
N SER A 865 -0.80 -24.58 25.10
CA SER A 865 -1.79 -23.67 25.71
C SER A 865 -2.63 -22.87 24.71
N LEU A 866 -2.14 -22.69 23.47
CA LEU A 866 -2.84 -21.96 22.41
C LEU A 866 -3.78 -22.86 21.58
N LEU A 867 -3.71 -24.19 21.71
CA LEU A 867 -4.58 -25.08 20.94
C LEU A 867 -6.06 -24.79 21.21
N VAL A 868 -6.78 -24.52 20.14
CA VAL A 868 -8.22 -24.30 20.10
C VAL A 868 -8.97 -25.61 19.83
N GLY A 869 -8.36 -26.52 19.06
CA GLY A 869 -8.89 -27.86 18.80
C GLY A 869 -7.87 -28.97 19.03
N LEU A 870 -8.31 -30.05 19.69
CA LEU A 870 -7.55 -31.28 19.81
C LEU A 870 -8.47 -32.49 19.55
N ASN A 871 -8.16 -33.24 18.51
CA ASN A 871 -8.91 -34.43 18.11
C ASN A 871 -7.99 -35.65 18.03
N LEU A 872 -8.22 -36.63 18.90
CA LEU A 872 -7.51 -37.92 18.97
C LEU A 872 -8.46 -39.10 18.79
N SER A 873 -9.70 -38.86 18.34
CA SER A 873 -10.75 -39.87 18.28
C SER A 873 -10.43 -41.01 17.29
N HIS A 874 -11.14 -42.12 17.42
CA HIS A 874 -11.00 -43.29 16.53
C HIS A 874 -9.54 -43.79 16.42
N ASN A 875 -8.95 -44.11 17.56
CA ASN A 875 -7.60 -44.66 17.66
C ASN A 875 -7.58 -45.86 18.64
N HIS A 876 -6.40 -46.29 19.06
CA HIS A 876 -6.20 -47.36 20.05
C HIS A 876 -5.43 -46.86 21.28
N LEU A 877 -5.60 -45.59 21.63
CA LEU A 877 -4.94 -44.96 22.78
C LEU A 877 -5.48 -45.56 24.08
N SER A 878 -4.61 -45.72 25.07
CA SER A 878 -4.86 -46.41 26.34
C SER A 878 -4.33 -45.60 27.53
N GLY A 879 -4.63 -46.01 28.76
CA GLY A 879 -4.22 -45.27 29.95
C GLY A 879 -5.18 -44.13 30.29
N GLY A 880 -4.79 -43.25 31.23
CA GLY A 880 -5.62 -42.14 31.70
C GLY A 880 -5.57 -40.91 30.80
N ILE A 881 -6.59 -40.05 30.90
CA ILE A 881 -6.50 -38.68 30.39
C ILE A 881 -5.50 -37.92 31.29
N PRO A 882 -4.48 -37.24 30.74
CA PRO A 882 -3.50 -36.46 31.48
C PRO A 882 -4.10 -35.51 32.52
N SER A 883 -3.54 -35.51 33.72
CA SER A 883 -4.05 -34.69 34.83
C SER A 883 -3.87 -33.19 34.59
N SER A 884 -2.92 -32.81 33.74
CA SER A 884 -2.65 -31.41 33.35
C SER A 884 -3.49 -30.88 32.19
N ILE A 885 -4.51 -31.61 31.70
CA ILE A 885 -5.40 -31.16 30.60
C ILE A 885 -5.99 -29.75 30.82
N GLY A 886 -6.21 -29.35 32.08
CA GLY A 886 -6.65 -28.00 32.45
C GLY A 886 -5.68 -26.86 32.09
N ASN A 887 -4.44 -27.15 31.70
CA ASN A 887 -3.46 -26.16 31.23
C ASN A 887 -3.77 -25.62 29.83
N MET A 888 -4.52 -26.38 29.02
CA MET A 888 -4.82 -26.04 27.63
C MET A 888 -5.97 -25.02 27.54
N LYS A 889 -5.77 -23.84 28.13
CA LYS A 889 -6.84 -22.86 28.40
C LYS A 889 -7.57 -22.35 27.16
N ALA A 890 -6.95 -22.36 25.98
CA ALA A 890 -7.59 -21.93 24.73
C ALA A 890 -8.53 -22.98 24.11
N LEU A 891 -8.56 -24.22 24.62
CA LEU A 891 -9.34 -25.30 24.02
C LEU A 891 -10.83 -24.97 23.94
N PHE A 892 -11.33 -25.11 22.73
CA PHE A 892 -12.71 -24.88 22.34
C PHE A 892 -13.40 -26.17 21.87
N SER A 893 -12.64 -27.10 21.30
CA SER A 893 -13.12 -28.40 20.80
C SER A 893 -12.17 -29.52 21.24
N LEU A 894 -12.68 -30.52 21.95
CA LEU A 894 -11.92 -31.68 22.43
C LEU A 894 -12.64 -32.99 22.09
N ASP A 895 -12.00 -33.88 21.34
CA ASP A 895 -12.58 -35.17 20.98
C ASP A 895 -11.58 -36.32 21.18
N PHE A 896 -11.92 -37.20 22.14
CA PHE A 896 -11.18 -38.43 22.46
C PHE A 896 -12.03 -39.70 22.27
N ALA A 897 -13.14 -39.60 21.53
CA ALA A 897 -14.06 -40.72 21.33
C ALA A 897 -13.38 -41.95 20.71
N ASP A 898 -13.98 -43.12 20.91
CA ASP A 898 -13.58 -44.37 20.24
C ASP A 898 -12.08 -44.70 20.43
N ASN A 899 -11.70 -44.82 21.70
CA ASN A 899 -10.36 -45.21 22.13
C ASN A 899 -10.45 -46.28 23.25
N LYS A 900 -9.32 -46.60 23.87
CA LYS A 900 -9.21 -47.54 25.00
C LYS A 900 -8.79 -46.82 26.29
N LEU A 901 -9.17 -45.56 26.45
CA LEU A 901 -8.83 -44.76 27.63
C LEU A 901 -9.51 -45.33 28.87
N THR A 902 -8.83 -45.22 30.00
CA THR A 902 -9.18 -45.83 31.30
C THR A 902 -9.03 -44.82 32.43
N GLY A 903 -9.54 -45.14 33.62
CA GLY A 903 -9.40 -44.27 34.78
C GLY A 903 -10.40 -43.12 34.82
N MET A 904 -10.18 -42.18 35.74
CA MET A 904 -11.09 -41.07 36.00
C MET A 904 -10.91 -39.92 35.01
N ILE A 905 -11.99 -39.20 34.72
CA ILE A 905 -11.91 -37.90 34.04
C ILE A 905 -11.27 -36.89 35.01
N PRO A 906 -10.12 -36.28 34.68
CA PRO A 906 -9.41 -35.39 35.59
C PRO A 906 -10.24 -34.17 36.01
N PRO A 907 -10.26 -33.79 37.31
CA PRO A 907 -10.96 -32.59 37.77
C PRO A 907 -10.48 -31.30 37.10
N SER A 908 -9.21 -31.24 36.67
CA SER A 908 -8.63 -30.10 35.96
C SER A 908 -9.30 -29.79 34.63
N LEU A 909 -10.05 -30.73 34.04
CA LEU A 909 -10.87 -30.49 32.84
C LEU A 909 -11.90 -29.37 33.07
N ALA A 910 -12.35 -29.18 34.31
CA ALA A 910 -13.25 -28.09 34.70
C ALA A 910 -12.66 -26.68 34.50
N SER A 911 -11.33 -26.56 34.35
CA SER A 911 -10.63 -25.29 34.12
C SER A 911 -10.70 -24.79 32.67
N LEU A 912 -11.19 -25.62 31.73
CA LEU A 912 -11.30 -25.27 30.31
C LEU A 912 -12.54 -24.41 30.03
N ASN A 913 -12.42 -23.11 30.29
CA ASN A 913 -13.54 -22.17 30.27
C ASN A 913 -14.12 -21.90 28.87
N PHE A 914 -13.37 -22.13 27.79
CA PHE A 914 -13.84 -21.92 26.41
C PHE A 914 -14.37 -23.19 25.74
N LEU A 915 -14.32 -24.33 26.43
CA LEU A 915 -14.68 -25.63 25.87
C LEU A 915 -16.16 -25.67 25.48
N SER A 916 -16.46 -25.76 24.20
CA SER A 916 -17.83 -25.76 23.68
C SER A 916 -18.23 -27.07 23.00
N HIS A 917 -17.27 -27.94 22.73
CA HIS A 917 -17.48 -29.28 22.22
C HIS A 917 -16.55 -30.24 22.96
N LEU A 918 -17.14 -31.29 23.53
CA LEU A 918 -16.45 -32.37 24.21
C LEU A 918 -17.04 -33.70 23.74
N ASN A 919 -16.20 -34.66 23.41
CA ASN A 919 -16.63 -36.02 23.13
C ASN A 919 -15.64 -37.02 23.76
N LEU A 920 -16.14 -37.83 24.71
CA LEU A 920 -15.38 -38.85 25.43
C LEU A 920 -16.02 -40.24 25.27
N SER A 921 -16.91 -40.38 24.28
CA SER A 921 -17.71 -41.59 24.08
C SER A 921 -16.84 -42.80 23.71
N HIS A 922 -17.39 -44.00 23.89
CA HIS A 922 -16.78 -45.28 23.51
C HIS A 922 -15.34 -45.44 24.03
N ASN A 923 -15.17 -45.27 25.34
CA ASN A 923 -13.94 -45.53 26.08
C ASN A 923 -14.24 -46.44 27.28
N ASN A 924 -13.25 -46.64 28.15
CA ASN A 924 -13.35 -47.45 29.37
C ASN A 924 -13.10 -46.60 30.64
N LEU A 925 -13.59 -45.34 30.63
CA LEU A 925 -13.49 -44.38 31.72
C LEU A 925 -14.42 -44.75 32.88
N SER A 926 -14.04 -44.33 34.10
CA SER A 926 -14.75 -44.67 35.33
C SER A 926 -14.83 -43.50 36.32
N GLY A 927 -15.71 -43.62 37.31
CA GLY A 927 -15.84 -42.65 38.39
C GLY A 927 -16.79 -41.49 38.08
N LYS A 928 -16.75 -40.47 38.94
CA LYS A 928 -17.66 -39.31 38.88
C LYS A 928 -17.21 -38.32 37.80
N ILE A 929 -18.14 -37.86 36.97
CA ILE A 929 -17.92 -36.77 36.00
C ILE A 929 -17.62 -35.47 36.77
N PRO A 930 -16.49 -34.78 36.50
CA PRO A 930 -16.15 -33.50 37.12
C PRO A 930 -17.18 -32.41 36.81
N THR A 931 -17.40 -31.52 37.78
CA THR A 931 -18.28 -30.36 37.63
C THR A 931 -17.46 -29.08 37.52
N GLY A 932 -17.80 -28.21 36.58
CA GLY A 932 -17.22 -26.88 36.41
C GLY A 932 -18.17 -25.97 35.64
N ASN A 933 -17.95 -24.66 35.69
CA ASN A 933 -18.85 -23.66 35.10
C ASN A 933 -19.12 -23.95 33.62
N GLN A 934 -18.08 -24.30 32.84
CA GLN A 934 -18.25 -24.62 31.43
C GLN A 934 -18.79 -26.04 31.20
N LEU A 935 -18.29 -27.05 31.92
CA LEU A 935 -18.73 -28.45 31.78
C LEU A 935 -20.23 -28.63 32.08
N GLN A 936 -20.80 -27.85 32.99
CA GLN A 936 -22.23 -27.89 33.31
C GLN A 936 -23.15 -27.40 32.18
N THR A 937 -22.59 -26.68 31.19
CA THR A 937 -23.33 -26.27 29.99
C THR A 937 -23.42 -27.41 28.96
N LEU A 938 -22.53 -28.40 29.04
CA LEU A 938 -22.46 -29.56 28.14
C LEU A 938 -23.38 -30.67 28.66
N THR A 939 -24.68 -30.50 28.43
CA THR A 939 -25.73 -31.35 29.00
C THR A 939 -26.06 -32.60 28.17
N ASP A 940 -25.44 -32.76 27.00
CA ASP A 940 -25.70 -33.91 26.12
C ASP A 940 -25.06 -35.19 26.70
N PRO A 941 -25.85 -36.22 27.08
CA PRO A 941 -25.31 -37.47 27.61
C PRO A 941 -24.54 -38.29 26.56
N SER A 942 -24.70 -38.00 25.25
CA SER A 942 -23.98 -38.68 24.17
C SER A 942 -22.46 -38.51 24.29
N ILE A 943 -22.00 -37.41 24.90
CA ILE A 943 -20.60 -37.11 25.18
C ILE A 943 -19.89 -38.26 25.92
N TYR A 944 -20.61 -39.00 26.77
CA TYR A 944 -20.03 -40.00 27.67
C TYR A 944 -20.48 -41.43 27.35
N VAL A 945 -21.30 -41.63 26.30
CA VAL A 945 -21.89 -42.94 25.98
C VAL A 945 -20.81 -44.00 25.75
N GLY A 946 -21.08 -45.26 26.08
CA GLY A 946 -20.11 -46.36 25.94
C GLY A 946 -19.14 -46.54 27.11
N ASN A 947 -19.05 -45.59 28.05
CA ASN A 947 -18.26 -45.73 29.28
C ASN A 947 -19.12 -46.30 30.42
N ARG A 948 -19.01 -47.60 30.71
CA ARG A 948 -19.92 -48.31 31.64
C ARG A 948 -19.84 -47.82 33.09
N ASP A 949 -18.65 -47.39 33.52
CA ASP A 949 -18.35 -47.11 34.93
C ASP A 949 -18.38 -45.61 35.28
N LEU A 950 -18.76 -44.74 34.34
CA LEU A 950 -19.00 -43.32 34.62
C LEU A 950 -20.35 -43.10 35.32
N CYS A 951 -20.41 -42.10 36.21
CA CYS A 951 -21.62 -41.69 36.91
C CYS A 951 -21.61 -40.17 37.20
N GLY A 952 -22.79 -39.62 37.53
CA GLY A 952 -22.99 -38.18 37.75
C GLY A 952 -23.57 -37.45 36.53
N ALA A 953 -24.12 -36.26 36.75
CA ALA A 953 -24.71 -35.45 35.68
C ALA A 953 -23.68 -35.18 34.56
N PRO A 954 -24.07 -35.23 33.26
CA PRO A 954 -25.45 -35.34 32.74
C PRO A 954 -25.98 -36.78 32.60
N LEU A 955 -25.25 -37.81 33.03
CA LEU A 955 -25.74 -39.19 32.97
C LEU A 955 -26.82 -39.45 34.03
N PRO A 956 -27.83 -40.29 33.72
CA PRO A 956 -28.88 -40.65 34.68
C PRO A 956 -28.38 -41.55 35.83
N LYS A 957 -27.14 -42.06 35.75
CA LYS A 957 -26.53 -42.95 36.74
C LYS A 957 -25.98 -42.14 37.92
N ASN A 958 -26.59 -42.26 39.09
CA ASN A 958 -26.09 -41.64 40.33
C ASN A 958 -24.85 -42.38 40.86
N CYS A 959 -23.85 -41.61 41.32
CA CYS A 959 -22.70 -42.18 42.02
C CYS A 959 -23.10 -42.53 43.45
N SER A 960 -23.37 -43.80 43.75
CA SER A 960 -23.56 -44.26 45.12
C SER A 960 -22.21 -44.24 45.86
N ASN A 961 -22.17 -43.62 47.04
CA ASN A 961 -20.96 -43.41 47.84
C ASN A 961 -20.18 -44.71 48.08
N HIS A 962 -19.01 -44.83 47.47
CA HIS A 962 -17.89 -45.54 48.09
C HIS A 962 -17.17 -44.52 48.98
N GLU A 963 -17.48 -44.54 50.28
CA GLU A 963 -16.73 -43.82 51.32
C GLU A 963 -15.40 -44.55 51.59
N ASP A 964 -14.30 -43.81 51.55
CA ASP A 964 -13.05 -44.17 52.21
C ASP A 964 -13.24 -44.08 53.74
N PRO A 965 -12.82 -45.09 54.52
CA PRO A 965 -12.91 -45.05 55.97
C PRO A 965 -11.68 -44.33 56.53
N THR A 966 -11.90 -43.27 57.32
CA THR A 966 -11.18 -42.89 58.56
C THR A 966 -11.17 -41.37 58.73
N THR A 967 -12.10 -40.83 59.50
CA THR A 967 -11.82 -40.34 60.88
C THR A 967 -13.01 -39.51 61.40
N THR A 968 -13.29 -39.79 62.66
CA THR A 968 -14.46 -39.45 63.47
C THR A 968 -14.45 -38.02 64.01
N THR A 969 -15.61 -37.36 63.87
CA THR A 969 -16.30 -36.49 64.84
C THR A 969 -15.56 -35.33 65.54
N SER A 970 -16.11 -34.12 65.41
CA SER A 970 -16.69 -33.43 66.58
C SER A 970 -17.82 -32.47 66.18
N LYS A 971 -18.91 -32.49 66.96
CA LYS A 971 -20.07 -31.60 66.88
C LYS A 971 -19.75 -30.26 67.56
N ASN A 972 -20.25 -29.13 67.02
CA ASN A 972 -21.20 -28.26 67.73
C ASN A 972 -21.61 -27.01 66.92
N ASN A 973 -22.94 -26.93 66.67
CA ASN A 973 -23.84 -25.79 66.66
C ASN A 973 -23.29 -24.36 66.44
N LYS A 974 -23.79 -23.68 65.39
CA LYS A 974 -24.66 -22.48 65.52
C LYS A 974 -25.16 -21.92 64.17
N ARG A 975 -26.50 -21.81 64.10
CA ARG A 975 -27.36 -20.80 63.44
C ARG A 975 -27.33 -20.67 61.91
N GLU A 976 -28.47 -21.01 61.31
CA GLU A 976 -29.02 -20.32 60.14
C GLU A 976 -29.04 -18.80 60.37
N PRO A 977 -28.81 -18.02 59.30
CA PRO A 977 -29.75 -17.00 58.93
C PRO A 977 -30.31 -17.30 57.55
N ASP A 978 -31.63 -17.37 57.51
CA ASP A 978 -32.42 -17.39 56.31
C ASP A 978 -32.32 -16.04 55.58
N GLY A 979 -32.05 -16.09 54.27
CA GLY A 979 -32.32 -15.03 53.31
C GLY A 979 -31.11 -14.36 52.61
N PRO A 980 -31.23 -13.89 51.34
CA PRO A 980 -32.45 -13.89 50.55
C PRO A 980 -32.24 -14.27 49.06
N LYS A 981 -32.81 -15.41 48.65
CA LYS A 981 -33.02 -15.72 47.22
C LYS A 981 -33.93 -14.67 46.56
N GLU A 982 -34.73 -13.94 47.34
CA GLU A 982 -35.61 -12.87 46.86
C GLU A 982 -34.87 -11.67 46.27
N TRP A 983 -33.70 -11.26 46.79
CA TRP A 983 -32.97 -10.10 46.25
C TRP A 983 -32.26 -10.39 44.93
N PHE A 984 -31.90 -11.65 44.66
CA PHE A 984 -31.35 -12.05 43.37
C PHE A 984 -32.44 -12.06 42.29
N TYR A 985 -33.63 -12.59 42.60
CA TYR A 985 -34.75 -12.49 41.67
C TYR A 985 -35.23 -11.05 41.50
N LEU A 986 -35.24 -10.24 42.58
CA LEU A 986 -35.57 -8.82 42.50
C LEU A 986 -34.54 -8.03 41.67
N SER A 987 -33.25 -8.34 41.77
CA SER A 987 -32.21 -7.66 40.97
C SER A 987 -32.22 -8.08 39.50
N VAL A 988 -32.53 -9.35 39.20
CA VAL A 988 -32.71 -9.83 37.82
C VAL A 988 -33.98 -9.23 37.21
N VAL A 989 -35.10 -9.21 37.94
CA VAL A 989 -36.35 -8.60 37.47
C VAL A 989 -36.20 -7.09 37.31
N CYS A 990 -35.55 -6.40 38.25
CA CYS A 990 -35.20 -4.99 38.10
C CYS A 990 -34.28 -4.79 36.90
N GLY A 991 -33.23 -5.61 36.71
CA GLY A 991 -32.31 -5.51 35.57
C GLY A 991 -33.00 -5.69 34.21
N ILE A 992 -33.92 -6.66 34.10
CA ILE A 992 -34.74 -6.87 32.91
C ILE A 992 -35.71 -5.70 32.71
N ALA A 993 -36.36 -5.21 33.77
CA ALA A 993 -37.24 -4.06 33.69
C ALA A 993 -36.49 -2.80 33.25
N THR A 994 -35.31 -2.51 33.82
CA THR A 994 -34.48 -1.36 33.44
C THR A 994 -33.95 -1.50 32.02
N GLY A 995 -33.56 -2.71 31.60
CA GLY A 995 -33.14 -2.98 30.22
C GLY A 995 -34.28 -2.80 29.20
N PHE A 996 -35.45 -3.35 29.51
CA PHE A 996 -36.66 -3.23 28.70
C PHE A 996 -37.15 -1.78 28.59
N TRP A 997 -37.21 -1.06 29.72
CA TRP A 997 -37.57 0.37 29.75
C TRP A 997 -36.47 1.28 29.19
N GLY A 998 -35.21 0.88 29.25
CA GLY A 998 -34.10 1.56 28.57
C GLY A 998 -34.27 1.52 27.05
N VAL A 999 -34.58 0.34 26.51
CA VAL A 999 -34.88 0.17 25.08
C VAL A 999 -36.15 0.92 24.68
N ILE A 1000 -37.25 0.79 25.43
CA ILE A 1000 -38.48 1.51 25.14
C ILE A 1000 -38.32 3.03 25.30
N GLY A 1001 -37.58 3.49 26.31
CA GLY A 1001 -37.27 4.90 26.50
C GLY A 1001 -36.49 5.47 25.32
N VAL A 1002 -35.46 4.75 24.86
CA VAL A 1002 -34.72 5.12 23.65
C VAL A 1002 -35.65 5.16 22.42
N LEU A 1003 -36.55 4.19 22.26
CA LEU A 1003 -37.53 4.18 21.16
C LEU A 1003 -38.58 5.29 21.25
N LEU A 1004 -38.92 5.77 22.46
CA LEU A 1004 -39.85 6.89 22.68
C LEU A 1004 -39.19 8.25 22.35
N PHE A 1005 -37.90 8.43 22.67
CA PHE A 1005 -37.19 9.71 22.45
C PHE A 1005 -36.47 9.79 21.09
N LYS A 1006 -36.02 8.68 20.51
CA LYS A 1006 -35.35 8.62 19.19
C LYS A 1006 -36.33 8.22 18.10
N LYS A 1007 -37.05 9.22 17.56
CA LYS A 1007 -38.06 9.06 16.49
C LYS A 1007 -37.57 8.22 15.29
N GLN A 1008 -36.31 8.34 14.90
CA GLN A 1008 -35.71 7.58 13.79
C GLN A 1008 -35.57 6.08 14.05
N TRP A 1009 -35.24 5.68 15.28
CA TRP A 1009 -35.08 4.27 15.64
C TRP A 1009 -36.42 3.55 15.67
N ARG A 1010 -37.45 4.25 16.15
CA ARG A 1010 -38.84 3.79 16.08
C ARG A 1010 -39.28 3.53 14.64
N TYR A 1011 -39.00 4.45 13.71
CA TYR A 1011 -39.34 4.25 12.29
C TYR A 1011 -38.58 3.08 11.67
N LYS A 1012 -37.28 2.91 11.94
CA LYS A 1012 -36.53 1.75 11.44
C LYS A 1012 -37.07 0.43 12.00
N LEU A 1013 -37.41 0.37 13.29
CA LEU A 1013 -37.94 -0.85 13.90
C LEU A 1013 -39.28 -1.24 13.28
N PHE A 1014 -40.22 -0.30 13.13
CA PHE A 1014 -41.51 -0.58 12.51
C PHE A 1014 -41.37 -0.89 11.02
N MET A 1015 -40.46 -0.23 10.30
CA MET A 1015 -40.20 -0.52 8.89
C MET A 1015 -39.57 -1.91 8.68
N VAL A 1016 -38.65 -2.34 9.56
CA VAL A 1016 -38.10 -3.71 9.53
C VAL A 1016 -39.18 -4.73 9.87
N ALA A 1017 -40.03 -4.46 10.86
CA ALA A 1017 -41.16 -5.33 11.20
C ALA A 1017 -42.15 -5.44 10.03
N GLU A 1018 -42.46 -4.34 9.36
CA GLU A 1018 -43.35 -4.28 8.19
C GLU A 1018 -42.75 -5.04 6.99
N VAL A 1019 -41.47 -4.81 6.66
CA VAL A 1019 -40.74 -5.56 5.61
C VAL A 1019 -40.66 -7.05 5.93
N THR A 1020 -40.44 -7.42 7.19
CA THR A 1020 -40.40 -8.83 7.61
C THR A 1020 -41.79 -9.47 7.51
N THR A 1021 -42.83 -8.75 7.87
CA THR A 1021 -44.23 -9.20 7.76
C THR A 1021 -44.63 -9.37 6.29
N ASP A 1022 -44.22 -8.44 5.43
CA ASP A 1022 -44.43 -8.53 3.98
C ASP A 1022 -43.65 -9.69 3.36
N MET A 1023 -42.40 -9.92 3.77
CA MET A 1023 -41.63 -11.10 3.32
C MET A 1023 -42.30 -12.41 3.75
N ILE A 1024 -42.78 -12.50 4.99
CA ILE A 1024 -43.50 -13.69 5.49
C ILE A 1024 -44.82 -13.86 4.73
N TYR A 1025 -45.58 -12.78 4.51
CA TYR A 1025 -46.83 -12.80 3.76
C TYR A 1025 -46.63 -13.25 2.32
N VAL A 1026 -45.61 -12.72 1.63
CA VAL A 1026 -45.24 -13.13 0.27
C VAL A 1026 -44.79 -14.60 0.24
N ALA A 1027 -43.96 -15.04 1.19
CA ALA A 1027 -43.53 -16.44 1.27
C ALA A 1027 -44.71 -17.40 1.49
N VAL A 1028 -45.67 -17.01 2.32
CA VAL A 1028 -46.92 -17.77 2.55
C VAL A 1028 -47.80 -17.77 1.30
N MET A 1029 -48.02 -16.61 0.66
CA MET A 1029 -48.83 -16.50 -0.55
C MET A 1029 -48.22 -17.27 -1.73
N VAL A 1030 -46.90 -17.29 -1.88
CA VAL A 1030 -46.19 -18.10 -2.89
C VAL A 1030 -46.36 -19.60 -2.61
N ARG A 1031 -46.31 -20.04 -1.34
CA ARG A 1031 -46.60 -21.43 -0.96
C ARG A 1031 -48.05 -21.82 -1.22
N VAL A 1032 -49.01 -20.97 -0.85
CA VAL A 1032 -50.45 -21.20 -1.09
C VAL A 1032 -50.76 -21.23 -2.59
N SER A 1033 -50.11 -20.39 -3.39
CA SER A 1033 -50.24 -20.37 -4.85
C SER A 1033 -49.66 -21.63 -5.50
N LYS A 1034 -48.53 -22.14 -5.00
CA LYS A 1034 -47.96 -23.44 -5.42
C LYS A 1034 -48.87 -24.61 -5.06
N MET A 1035 -49.55 -24.57 -3.90
CA MET A 1035 -50.51 -25.61 -3.50
C MET A 1035 -51.79 -25.56 -4.33
N LYS A 1036 -52.32 -24.37 -4.67
CA LYS A 1036 -53.49 -24.22 -5.56
C LYS A 1036 -53.19 -24.64 -7.01
N ARG A 1037 -51.96 -24.47 -7.50
CA ARG A 1037 -51.54 -25.02 -8.80
C ARG A 1037 -51.49 -26.56 -8.79
N LYS A 1038 -50.89 -27.17 -7.76
CA LYS A 1038 -50.89 -28.63 -7.60
C LYS A 1038 -52.28 -29.25 -7.43
N GLY A 1039 -53.26 -28.52 -6.91
CA GLY A 1039 -54.65 -28.97 -6.82
C GLY A 1039 -55.46 -28.84 -8.11
N ARG A 1040 -55.07 -27.94 -9.04
CA ARG A 1040 -55.69 -27.80 -10.37
C ARG A 1040 -55.11 -28.74 -11.42
N ASP A 1041 -53.89 -29.23 -11.21
CA ASP A 1041 -53.27 -30.23 -12.07
C ASP A 1041 -53.67 -31.67 -11.66
N ALA A 1042 -54.48 -31.83 -10.62
CA ALA A 1042 -54.93 -33.10 -10.05
C ALA A 1042 -56.47 -33.29 -10.05
N ALA A 1043 -57.22 -32.38 -10.69
CA ALA A 1043 -58.66 -32.47 -10.97
C ALA A 1043 -58.87 -32.23 -12.46
#